data_AF-A0A9P8RHC3-F1
#
_entry.id   AF-A0A9P8RHC3-F1
#
_cell.length_a   1.000
_cell.length_b   1.000
_cell.length_c   1.000
_cell.angle_alpha   90.00
_cell.angle_beta   90.00
_cell.angle_gamma   90.00
#
_symmetry.space_group_name_H-M   'P 1'
#
loop_
_entity.id
_entity.type
_entity.pdbx_description
1 polymer ?
#
loop_
_entity_poly.entity_id
_entity_poly.type
_entity_poly.pdbx_seq_one_letter_code
_entity_poly.pdbx_strand_id
1 'polypeptide(L)'
;MTSSVNRVPRKTVAIVGTGSAGIGALWALNRTHHDVYVYEAADRLGGHTNTVTWKRGKYQALVDTGFIALNAATYPNFNNFLKKVGVKTAKTDMTFGISRDHGKLEWSGAGLDAVFCQRKNLLSPRMWRMLFDVIRFNQFALDLLRDEGDSLSETETIGQYLEREGYSDTFKNDYLIPMTAALWSTSPSKCSLEFPATTLVRFMWNHHLLDTISKKPDWLTIEGGAKSYIDAVIKGFPPNHLFLDTPVKHVTNESDGRVRLHLENGRSAVYDHVILACHGDQAYQIIGPSATPEEKSIMSTFKTSENTAVLHSDLTHLPVRKNAWSALNYMTLTDPWTRQDIDRVSLTYNMNVLQHIPRQPFGDVLVTLNPIHEPKKNLVQGRYSYASPLYNPATIRAQNQLRRIQNKRGISYAGAWTKYGFHEDGFSSGLYVAQAHLGAKLPFEFVDSTYSRGKQPNRGLRALLVRVIILVVQVLVIGVLEAVVERIKPKVTSKKLNICSFETDQRSEPLFIRRDIAALPAVPRDLEMGLQLLSPRATAAVATTIPGQGGAAECIEQCRPQEQGRLVAAPEPERGGGYGKIEGGYFVLEESDKLRLFFFGRRNYILSIILGTVAFSYGSVPMYKMICQTTGWGGQPVRAPGHGPGGDEVDASTRLVPVEGAKRIRVTFNASVSDILPWKFTPQQREVRVLPGETALAFYTATNTSDKDIIGVATYSVTPAQTAPYFSKIQCFCFEEQRLNAGETVDMPVFFYLDPDLLNDLNMKGVETVTLSYTFFKAKYDHNGNFQNITPSTS
;
A
#
# COMPACT_ATOMS: atom_id res chain seq x y z
N MET A 1 7.88 57.08 -25.44
CA MET A 1 7.41 55.68 -25.48
C MET A 1 6.42 55.48 -24.34
N THR A 2 5.12 55.42 -24.65
CA THR A 2 4.07 55.12 -23.67
C THR A 2 4.05 53.61 -23.39
N SER A 3 4.30 53.20 -22.15
CA SER A 3 4.16 51.80 -21.76
C SER A 3 2.71 51.36 -21.93
N SER A 4 2.45 50.39 -22.81
CA SER A 4 1.14 49.76 -22.93
C SER A 4 0.82 49.01 -21.64
N VAL A 5 0.04 49.64 -20.77
CA VAL A 5 -0.56 48.94 -19.62
C VAL A 5 -1.45 47.85 -20.19
N ASN A 6 -1.03 46.59 -20.05
CA ASN A 6 -1.83 45.41 -20.38
C ASN A 6 -3.07 45.39 -19.48
N ARG A 7 -4.13 46.09 -19.89
CA ARG A 7 -5.43 46.11 -19.24
C ARG A 7 -6.08 44.76 -19.46
N VAL A 8 -5.89 43.85 -18.49
CA VAL A 8 -6.66 42.60 -18.44
C VAL A 8 -8.14 42.99 -18.39
N PRO A 9 -8.98 42.53 -19.33
CA PRO A 9 -10.38 42.95 -19.37
C PRO A 9 -11.12 42.49 -18.12
N ARG A 10 -11.99 43.37 -17.60
CA ARG A 10 -13.01 43.02 -16.60
C ARG A 10 -13.99 42.03 -17.24
N LYS A 11 -14.48 41.09 -16.43
CA LYS A 11 -15.43 40.05 -16.84
C LYS A 11 -16.47 39.88 -15.76
N THR A 12 -17.70 39.55 -16.14
CA THR A 12 -18.71 39.00 -15.25
C THR A 12 -18.55 37.47 -15.18
N VAL A 13 -18.53 36.92 -13.97
CA VAL A 13 -18.25 35.50 -13.71
C VAL A 13 -19.31 34.95 -12.78
N ALA A 14 -20.04 33.91 -13.21
CA ALA A 14 -20.93 33.18 -12.33
C ALA A 14 -20.26 31.91 -11.79
N ILE A 15 -20.42 31.66 -10.49
CA ILE A 15 -20.03 30.43 -9.80
C ILE A 15 -21.30 29.69 -9.42
N VAL A 16 -21.44 28.44 -9.85
CA VAL A 16 -22.62 27.59 -9.62
C VAL A 16 -22.26 26.48 -8.63
N GLY A 17 -22.80 26.58 -7.41
CA GLY A 17 -22.48 25.73 -6.27
C GLY A 17 -21.44 26.36 -5.33
N THR A 18 -21.70 26.26 -4.02
CA THR A 18 -20.87 26.88 -2.96
C THR A 18 -20.19 25.85 -2.06
N GLY A 19 -19.97 24.65 -2.58
CA GLY A 19 -19.04 23.68 -2.00
C GLY A 19 -17.61 24.21 -1.95
N SER A 20 -16.67 23.38 -1.49
CA SER A 20 -15.25 23.78 -1.34
C SER A 20 -14.65 24.37 -2.62
N ALA A 21 -14.99 23.82 -3.80
CA ALA A 21 -14.59 24.36 -5.10
C ALA A 21 -15.12 25.77 -5.37
N GLY A 22 -16.42 26.01 -5.11
CA GLY A 22 -17.05 27.30 -5.32
C GLY A 22 -16.47 28.38 -4.40
N ILE A 23 -16.27 28.05 -3.12
CA ILE A 23 -15.66 28.96 -2.14
C ILE A 23 -14.18 29.22 -2.45
N GLY A 24 -13.42 28.22 -2.94
CA GLY A 24 -12.05 28.41 -3.41
C GLY A 24 -11.97 29.38 -4.60
N ALA A 25 -12.79 29.15 -5.63
CA ALA A 25 -12.87 30.04 -6.79
C ALA A 25 -13.30 31.47 -6.38
N LEU A 26 -14.34 31.60 -5.55
CA LEU A 26 -14.83 32.87 -5.02
C LEU A 26 -13.73 33.64 -4.28
N TRP A 27 -13.04 33.00 -3.34
CA TRP A 27 -12.00 33.65 -2.55
C TRP A 27 -10.83 34.17 -3.41
N ALA A 28 -10.43 33.41 -4.44
CA ALA A 28 -9.39 33.82 -5.37
C ALA A 28 -9.85 34.98 -6.27
N LEU A 29 -11.09 34.94 -6.77
CA LEU A 29 -11.64 35.95 -7.69
C LEU A 29 -12.08 37.24 -7.00
N ASN A 30 -12.53 37.21 -5.74
CA ASN A 30 -12.94 38.38 -4.95
C ASN A 30 -11.80 39.37 -4.65
N ARG A 31 -10.56 39.07 -5.11
CA ARG A 31 -9.37 39.93 -5.05
C ARG A 31 -8.93 40.44 -6.42
N THR A 32 -9.74 40.23 -7.44
CA THR A 32 -9.48 40.64 -8.82
C THR A 32 -10.41 41.79 -9.23
N HIS A 33 -10.23 42.28 -10.45
CA HIS A 33 -11.08 43.29 -11.09
C HIS A 33 -12.35 42.70 -11.73
N HIS A 34 -12.63 41.40 -11.56
CA HIS A 34 -13.80 40.72 -12.12
C HIS A 34 -15.03 40.84 -11.21
N ASP A 35 -16.23 40.87 -11.81
CA ASP A 35 -17.50 40.85 -11.09
C ASP A 35 -17.94 39.40 -10.89
N VAL A 36 -17.87 38.93 -9.64
CA VAL A 36 -18.26 37.56 -9.28
C VAL A 36 -19.69 37.53 -8.77
N TYR A 37 -20.47 36.58 -9.29
CA TYR A 37 -21.84 36.26 -8.88
C TYR A 37 -21.90 34.79 -8.48
N VAL A 38 -22.66 34.46 -7.43
CA VAL A 38 -22.65 33.13 -6.82
C VAL A 38 -24.06 32.61 -6.72
N TYR A 39 -24.29 31.41 -7.23
CA TYR A 39 -25.57 30.71 -7.25
C TYR A 39 -25.48 29.43 -6.42
N GLU A 40 -26.37 29.26 -5.46
CA GLU A 40 -26.52 28.08 -4.63
C GLU A 40 -27.96 27.56 -4.75
N ALA A 41 -28.11 26.24 -4.85
CA ALA A 41 -29.41 25.59 -4.93
C ALA A 41 -30.09 25.47 -3.56
N ALA A 42 -29.29 25.43 -2.48
CA ALA A 42 -29.76 25.36 -1.10
C ALA A 42 -30.00 26.74 -0.46
N ASP A 43 -30.67 26.72 0.69
CA ASP A 43 -30.88 27.83 1.62
C ASP A 43 -29.61 28.26 2.39
N ARG A 44 -28.50 27.55 2.17
CA ARG A 44 -27.23 27.71 2.89
C ARG A 44 -26.02 27.48 2.00
N LEU A 45 -24.91 28.08 2.43
CA LEU A 45 -23.61 27.88 1.80
C LEU A 45 -22.93 26.58 2.25
N GLY A 46 -21.95 26.14 1.45
CA GLY A 46 -20.94 25.15 1.84
C GLY A 46 -21.13 23.73 1.31
N GLY A 47 -22.35 23.36 0.88
CA GLY A 47 -22.66 22.01 0.42
C GLY A 47 -22.28 20.95 1.47
N HIS A 48 -21.30 20.09 1.15
CA HIS A 48 -20.77 19.08 2.08
C HIS A 48 -20.08 19.69 3.33
N THR A 49 -19.63 20.93 3.27
CA THR A 49 -19.26 21.69 4.48
C THR A 49 -20.53 22.09 5.22
N ASN A 50 -20.79 21.43 6.35
CA ASN A 50 -22.00 21.63 7.13
C ASN A 50 -21.70 21.54 8.64
N THR A 51 -21.69 22.71 9.29
CA THR A 51 -21.57 22.82 10.75
C THR A 51 -22.94 23.13 11.33
N VAL A 52 -23.42 22.31 12.25
CA VAL A 52 -24.75 22.39 12.85
C VAL A 52 -24.66 22.48 14.38
N THR A 53 -25.76 22.83 15.05
CA THR A 53 -25.79 23.00 16.50
C THR A 53 -26.31 21.74 17.21
N TRP A 54 -25.47 21.12 18.03
CA TRP A 54 -25.87 20.12 19.03
C TRP A 54 -26.33 20.79 20.31
N LYS A 55 -27.43 20.33 20.90
CA LYS A 55 -28.01 20.89 22.13
C LYS A 55 -28.13 19.84 23.23
N ARG A 56 -27.74 20.19 24.46
CA ARG A 56 -27.91 19.33 25.65
C ARG A 56 -28.37 20.21 26.83
N GLY A 57 -29.69 20.28 27.02
CA GLY A 57 -30.29 21.25 27.93
C GLY A 57 -29.97 22.68 27.50
N LYS A 58 -29.41 23.49 28.41
CA LYS A 58 -28.96 24.86 28.11
C LYS A 58 -27.64 24.96 27.32
N TYR A 59 -26.89 23.86 27.21
CA TYR A 59 -25.57 23.87 26.58
C TYR A 59 -25.67 23.59 25.08
N GLN A 60 -24.85 24.28 24.29
CA GLN A 60 -24.78 24.12 22.84
C GLN A 60 -23.33 23.92 22.37
N ALA A 61 -23.12 23.09 21.35
CA ALA A 61 -21.84 22.88 20.68
C ALA A 61 -22.04 22.90 19.16
N LEU A 62 -21.01 23.33 18.42
CA LEU A 62 -20.99 23.22 16.97
C LEU A 62 -20.41 21.86 16.57
N VAL A 63 -21.04 21.21 15.59
CA VAL A 63 -20.68 19.87 15.12
C VAL A 63 -20.63 19.87 13.60
N ASP A 64 -19.52 19.41 13.04
CA ASP A 64 -19.40 19.18 11.61
C ASP A 64 -20.00 17.81 11.25
N THR A 65 -20.88 17.77 10.25
CA THR A 65 -21.59 16.52 9.86
C THR A 65 -21.19 15.99 8.49
N GLY A 66 -20.34 16.72 7.76
CA GLY A 66 -19.77 16.30 6.47
C GLY A 66 -18.26 16.44 6.47
N PHE A 67 -17.74 17.63 6.14
CA PHE A 67 -16.30 17.89 6.23
C PHE A 67 -15.85 18.18 7.67
N ILE A 68 -15.21 17.19 8.31
CA ILE A 68 -14.85 17.20 9.74
C ILE A 68 -13.35 17.44 9.99
N ALA A 69 -12.48 16.92 9.11
CA ALA A 69 -11.05 16.88 9.33
C ALA A 69 -10.23 16.85 8.03
N LEU A 70 -8.97 17.26 8.13
CA LEU A 70 -8.00 17.39 7.05
C LEU A 70 -6.62 16.85 7.48
N ASN A 71 -5.75 16.59 6.52
CA ASN A 71 -4.40 16.07 6.74
C ASN A 71 -3.36 17.16 6.45
N ALA A 72 -2.42 17.40 7.36
CA ALA A 72 -1.43 18.47 7.22
C ALA A 72 -0.52 18.34 5.98
N ALA A 73 -0.29 17.12 5.46
CA ALA A 73 0.58 16.89 4.30
C ALA A 73 -0.16 16.92 2.96
N THR A 74 -1.40 16.42 2.89
CA THR A 74 -2.14 16.29 1.62
C THR A 74 -3.11 17.43 1.33
N TYR A 75 -3.22 18.42 2.22
CA TYR A 75 -4.06 19.62 2.07
C TYR A 75 -3.22 20.91 1.94
N PRO A 76 -2.24 21.01 1.02
CA PRO A 76 -1.31 22.15 0.99
C PRO A 76 -1.99 23.48 0.71
N ASN A 77 -2.91 23.55 -0.27
CA ASN A 77 -3.54 24.82 -0.65
C ASN A 77 -4.58 25.24 0.39
N PHE A 78 -5.39 24.30 0.89
CA PHE A 78 -6.39 24.61 1.91
C PHE A 78 -5.74 25.04 3.23
N ASN A 79 -4.64 24.39 3.68
CA ASN A 79 -3.90 24.84 4.87
C ASN A 79 -3.30 26.25 4.69
N ASN A 80 -2.75 26.57 3.52
CA ASN A 80 -2.21 27.91 3.25
C ASN A 80 -3.32 28.97 3.17
N PHE A 81 -4.49 28.61 2.64
CA PHE A 81 -5.70 29.43 2.68
C PHE A 81 -6.18 29.70 4.11
N LEU A 82 -6.38 28.67 4.94
CA LEU A 82 -6.87 28.81 6.33
C LEU A 82 -5.98 29.75 7.14
N LYS A 83 -4.66 29.57 7.05
CA LYS A 83 -3.65 30.49 7.63
C LYS A 83 -3.83 31.93 7.15
N LYS A 84 -4.11 32.13 5.85
CA LYS A 84 -4.26 33.47 5.25
C LYS A 84 -5.59 34.16 5.58
N VAL A 85 -6.65 33.41 5.90
CA VAL A 85 -7.93 33.96 6.40
C VAL A 85 -8.02 33.99 7.93
N GLY A 86 -7.01 33.51 8.65
CA GLY A 86 -6.95 33.54 10.12
C GLY A 86 -7.82 32.48 10.80
N VAL A 87 -8.25 31.44 10.08
CA VAL A 87 -9.01 30.32 10.63
C VAL A 87 -8.07 29.31 11.27
N LYS A 88 -8.31 28.99 12.54
CA LYS A 88 -7.46 28.10 13.33
C LYS A 88 -7.81 26.63 13.12
N THR A 89 -6.79 25.79 13.24
CA THR A 89 -6.93 24.33 13.22
C THR A 89 -6.33 23.72 14.48
N ALA A 90 -6.99 22.70 15.02
CA ALA A 90 -6.54 21.92 16.15
C ALA A 90 -6.13 20.51 15.69
N LYS A 91 -5.12 19.92 16.34
CA LYS A 91 -4.77 18.51 16.09
C LYS A 91 -5.92 17.60 16.50
N THR A 92 -6.15 16.52 15.76
CA THR A 92 -7.18 15.51 16.08
C THR A 92 -6.68 14.11 15.77
N ASP A 93 -7.31 13.10 16.38
CA ASP A 93 -7.09 11.71 16.04
C ASP A 93 -7.96 11.27 14.85
N MET A 94 -7.37 10.45 13.98
CA MET A 94 -8.03 9.80 12.83
C MET A 94 -7.93 8.28 12.98
N THR A 95 -8.21 7.77 14.18
CA THR A 95 -8.19 6.33 14.46
C THR A 95 -9.39 5.64 13.81
N PHE A 96 -9.13 4.48 13.19
CA PHE A 96 -10.13 3.65 12.55
C PHE A 96 -10.30 2.33 13.32
N GLY A 97 -11.54 1.89 13.47
CA GLY A 97 -11.88 0.59 14.06
C GLY A 97 -13.09 -0.04 13.40
N ILE A 98 -13.22 -1.36 13.53
CA ILE A 98 -14.30 -2.17 12.96
C ILE A 98 -15.04 -2.88 14.08
N SER A 99 -16.38 -2.92 13.99
CA SER A 99 -17.21 -3.88 14.71
C SER A 99 -18.09 -4.65 13.72
N ARG A 100 -17.99 -5.98 13.78
CA ARG A 100 -18.69 -6.93 12.90
C ARG A 100 -19.64 -7.80 13.71
N ASP A 101 -20.83 -8.04 13.17
CA ASP A 101 -21.85 -8.95 13.72
C ASP A 101 -22.18 -8.66 15.20
N HIS A 102 -22.49 -7.41 15.53
CA HIS A 102 -22.77 -6.99 16.92
C HIS A 102 -21.61 -7.33 17.88
N GLY A 103 -20.37 -7.19 17.42
CA GLY A 103 -19.16 -7.34 18.23
C GLY A 103 -18.62 -8.78 18.36
N LYS A 104 -18.97 -9.70 17.43
CA LYS A 104 -18.29 -11.02 17.34
C LYS A 104 -16.80 -10.86 17.03
N LEU A 105 -16.48 -9.95 16.12
CA LEU A 105 -15.13 -9.49 15.80
C LEU A 105 -15.08 -7.97 15.99
N GLU A 106 -14.11 -7.50 16.77
CA GLU A 106 -13.79 -6.08 16.96
C GLU A 106 -12.27 -5.93 16.99
N TRP A 107 -11.78 -4.85 16.39
CA TRP A 107 -10.41 -4.36 16.52
C TRP A 107 -10.33 -2.88 16.14
N SER A 108 -9.31 -2.16 16.63
CA SER A 108 -9.07 -0.77 16.27
C SER A 108 -7.57 -0.45 16.16
N GLY A 109 -7.23 0.49 15.27
CA GLY A 109 -5.89 1.05 15.12
C GLY A 109 -5.46 2.03 16.22
N ALA A 110 -6.26 2.23 17.27
CA ALA A 110 -5.96 3.13 18.39
C ALA A 110 -4.82 2.67 19.32
N GLY A 111 -4.23 1.48 19.08
CA GLY A 111 -3.09 0.94 19.82
C GLY A 111 -3.15 -0.58 19.94
N LEU A 112 -2.10 -1.21 20.48
CA LEU A 112 -2.05 -2.67 20.64
C LEU A 112 -3.19 -3.22 21.52
N ASP A 113 -3.60 -2.47 22.55
CA ASP A 113 -4.75 -2.85 23.38
C ASP A 113 -6.07 -2.88 22.59
N ALA A 114 -6.23 -1.93 21.66
CA ALA A 114 -7.41 -1.77 20.82
C ALA A 114 -7.43 -2.78 19.66
N VAL A 115 -6.27 -3.16 19.11
CA VAL A 115 -6.13 -4.28 18.16
C VAL A 115 -6.54 -5.60 18.83
N PHE A 116 -6.06 -5.82 20.05
CA PHE A 116 -6.39 -7.00 20.86
C PHE A 116 -7.44 -6.70 21.93
N CYS A 117 -8.46 -5.89 21.58
CA CYS A 117 -9.57 -5.56 22.47
C CYS A 117 -10.37 -6.80 22.88
N GLN A 118 -10.36 -7.83 22.02
CA GLN A 118 -10.73 -9.20 22.33
C GLN A 118 -9.47 -10.03 22.58
N ARG A 119 -9.10 -10.27 23.86
CA ARG A 119 -7.86 -11.00 24.22
C ARG A 119 -7.71 -12.38 23.56
N LYS A 120 -8.82 -13.10 23.32
CA LYS A 120 -8.86 -14.36 22.56
C LYS A 120 -8.19 -14.25 21.17
N ASN A 121 -8.16 -13.06 20.56
CA ASN A 121 -7.58 -12.84 19.23
C ASN A 121 -6.05 -12.89 19.25
N LEU A 122 -5.38 -12.80 20.41
CA LEU A 122 -3.94 -13.09 20.55
C LEU A 122 -3.59 -14.53 20.13
N LEU A 123 -4.54 -15.46 20.28
CA LEU A 123 -4.40 -16.86 19.88
C LEU A 123 -5.10 -17.18 18.55
N SER A 124 -5.60 -16.17 17.82
CA SER A 124 -6.32 -16.36 16.56
C SER A 124 -5.36 -16.33 15.37
N PRO A 125 -5.18 -17.43 14.63
CA PRO A 125 -4.35 -17.43 13.42
C PRO A 125 -4.89 -16.46 12.35
N ARG A 126 -6.21 -16.22 12.33
CA ARG A 126 -6.85 -15.27 11.41
C ARG A 126 -6.41 -13.83 11.73
N MET A 127 -6.39 -13.44 13.00
CA MET A 127 -5.92 -12.10 13.41
C MET A 127 -4.46 -11.88 13.02
N TRP A 128 -3.58 -12.85 13.29
CA TRP A 128 -2.17 -12.75 12.87
C TRP A 128 -1.99 -12.77 11.35
N ARG A 129 -2.76 -13.57 10.60
CA ARG A 129 -2.79 -13.55 9.13
C ARG A 129 -3.19 -12.17 8.60
N MET A 130 -4.18 -11.51 9.23
CA MET A 130 -4.62 -10.14 8.93
C MET A 130 -3.48 -9.14 9.12
N LEU A 131 -2.88 -9.10 10.32
CA LEU A 131 -1.83 -8.15 10.68
C LEU A 131 -0.59 -8.33 9.80
N PHE A 132 -0.24 -9.57 9.46
CA PHE A 132 0.81 -9.87 8.48
C PHE A 132 0.46 -9.33 7.09
N ASP A 133 -0.76 -9.54 6.59
CA ASP A 133 -1.20 -8.99 5.30
C ASP A 133 -1.23 -7.46 5.28
N VAL A 134 -1.58 -6.79 6.39
CA VAL A 134 -1.46 -5.32 6.51
C VAL A 134 -0.02 -4.87 6.29
N ILE A 135 0.94 -5.51 6.98
CA ILE A 135 2.36 -5.19 6.85
C ILE A 135 2.86 -5.51 5.44
N ARG A 136 2.44 -6.64 4.85
CA ARG A 136 2.75 -7.04 3.47
C ARG A 136 2.20 -6.02 2.48
N PHE A 137 0.92 -5.66 2.55
CA PHE A 137 0.27 -4.71 1.65
C PHE A 137 0.96 -3.34 1.70
N ASN A 138 1.20 -2.81 2.91
CA ASN A 138 1.91 -1.56 3.14
C ASN A 138 3.30 -1.51 2.47
N GLN A 139 3.97 -2.66 2.34
CA GLN A 139 5.26 -2.73 1.65
C GLN A 139 5.13 -3.01 0.16
N PHE A 140 4.31 -3.98 -0.27
CA PHE A 140 4.28 -4.52 -1.63
C PHE A 140 3.33 -3.79 -2.57
N ALA A 141 2.21 -3.24 -2.08
CA ALA A 141 1.28 -2.47 -2.92
C ALA A 141 1.96 -1.26 -3.59
N LEU A 142 2.99 -0.69 -2.94
CA LEU A 142 3.86 0.36 -3.47
C LEU A 142 4.60 0.02 -4.78
N ASP A 143 4.55 -1.21 -5.29
CA ASP A 143 5.03 -1.54 -6.63
C ASP A 143 4.09 -1.01 -7.73
N LEU A 144 2.77 -0.97 -7.52
CA LEU A 144 1.79 -0.39 -8.47
C LEU A 144 2.07 1.08 -8.81
N LEU A 145 2.79 1.81 -7.95
CA LEU A 145 3.16 3.22 -8.16
C LEU A 145 4.42 3.39 -9.02
N ARG A 146 5.10 2.30 -9.39
CA ARG A 146 6.23 2.31 -10.32
C ARG A 146 5.79 2.16 -11.76
N ASP A 147 4.77 1.33 -11.95
CA ASP A 147 4.23 0.93 -13.25
C ASP A 147 3.12 1.89 -13.75
N GLU A 148 2.92 3.03 -13.06
CA GLU A 148 2.00 4.10 -13.47
C GLU A 148 2.30 4.58 -14.89
N GLY A 149 1.36 4.29 -15.80
CA GLY A 149 1.49 4.50 -17.24
C GLY A 149 1.31 3.22 -18.07
N ASP A 150 1.35 2.03 -17.45
CA ASP A 150 0.88 0.80 -18.09
C ASP A 150 -0.65 0.70 -18.02
N SER A 151 -1.28 0.55 -19.20
CA SER A 151 -2.72 0.35 -19.40
C SER A 151 -3.36 -0.74 -18.52
N LEU A 152 -2.63 -1.80 -18.18
CA LEU A 152 -3.12 -2.85 -17.28
C LEU A 152 -3.22 -2.35 -15.83
N SER A 153 -2.20 -1.60 -15.36
CA SER A 153 -2.18 -1.02 -14.01
C SER A 153 -3.26 0.05 -13.79
N GLU A 154 -3.72 0.71 -14.86
CA GLU A 154 -4.79 1.72 -14.80
C GLU A 154 -6.20 1.11 -14.75
N THR A 155 -6.34 -0.19 -15.03
CA THR A 155 -7.65 -0.86 -15.15
C THR A 155 -7.88 -1.98 -14.14
N GLU A 156 -6.83 -2.54 -13.53
CA GLU A 156 -6.97 -3.53 -12.45
C GLU A 156 -7.69 -2.94 -11.23
N THR A 157 -8.74 -3.64 -10.78
CA THR A 157 -9.52 -3.27 -9.60
C THR A 157 -8.81 -3.74 -8.33
N ILE A 158 -9.09 -3.12 -7.19
CA ILE A 158 -8.47 -3.54 -5.92
C ILE A 158 -8.82 -4.99 -5.57
N GLY A 159 -10.02 -5.48 -5.87
CA GLY A 159 -10.39 -6.88 -5.70
C GLY A 159 -9.50 -7.82 -6.52
N GLN A 160 -9.31 -7.51 -7.80
CA GLN A 160 -8.46 -8.29 -8.72
C GLN A 160 -7.00 -8.31 -8.24
N TYR A 161 -6.44 -7.16 -7.86
CA TYR A 161 -5.09 -7.07 -7.28
C TYR A 161 -4.94 -7.97 -6.04
N LEU A 162 -5.91 -7.93 -5.12
CA LEU A 162 -5.86 -8.68 -3.87
C LEU A 162 -6.01 -10.19 -4.06
N GLU A 163 -6.73 -10.63 -5.10
CA GLU A 163 -6.81 -12.03 -5.51
C GLU A 163 -5.52 -12.48 -6.18
N ARG A 164 -5.00 -11.73 -7.15
CA ARG A 164 -3.76 -12.02 -7.88
C ARG A 164 -2.56 -12.20 -6.96
N GLU A 165 -2.45 -11.35 -5.94
CA GLU A 165 -1.38 -11.41 -4.95
C GLU A 165 -1.65 -12.40 -3.79
N GLY A 166 -2.82 -13.03 -3.72
CA GLY A 166 -3.14 -14.02 -2.68
C GLY A 166 -3.18 -13.43 -1.27
N TYR A 167 -3.81 -12.26 -1.09
CA TYR A 167 -4.13 -11.74 0.24
C TYR A 167 -5.31 -12.52 0.86
N SER A 168 -5.31 -12.67 2.18
CA SER A 168 -6.34 -13.42 2.90
C SER A 168 -7.69 -12.70 2.95
N ASP A 169 -8.78 -13.46 2.95
CA ASP A 169 -10.14 -12.90 3.00
C ASP A 169 -10.41 -12.06 4.25
N THR A 170 -9.75 -12.40 5.37
CA THR A 170 -9.82 -11.59 6.59
C THR A 170 -9.10 -10.24 6.41
N PHE A 171 -8.00 -10.16 5.66
CA PHE A 171 -7.43 -8.85 5.32
C PHE A 171 -8.31 -8.04 4.37
N LYS A 172 -8.91 -8.70 3.37
CA LYS A 172 -9.85 -8.05 2.44
C LYS A 172 -11.06 -7.50 3.21
N ASN A 173 -11.76 -8.35 3.95
CA ASN A 173 -13.09 -8.09 4.50
C ASN A 173 -13.06 -7.49 5.90
N ASP A 174 -11.99 -7.70 6.70
CA ASP A 174 -11.86 -7.17 8.07
C ASP A 174 -10.82 -6.04 8.18
N TYR A 175 -10.25 -5.55 7.07
CA TYR A 175 -9.35 -4.39 7.06
C TYR A 175 -9.52 -3.51 5.81
N LEU A 176 -9.12 -3.97 4.63
CA LEU A 176 -8.85 -3.08 3.49
C LEU A 176 -10.11 -2.57 2.80
N ILE A 177 -11.08 -3.46 2.52
CA ILE A 177 -12.35 -3.07 1.91
C ILE A 177 -13.16 -2.18 2.87
N PRO A 178 -13.35 -2.50 4.17
CA PRO A 178 -14.00 -1.60 5.12
C PRO A 178 -13.37 -0.21 5.21
N MET A 179 -12.03 -0.13 5.28
CA MET A 179 -11.31 1.15 5.32
C MET A 179 -11.53 1.97 4.05
N THR A 180 -11.52 1.32 2.88
CA THR A 180 -11.72 2.00 1.59
C THR A 180 -13.18 2.42 1.39
N ALA A 181 -14.13 1.55 1.74
CA ALA A 181 -15.56 1.84 1.78
C ALA A 181 -15.88 3.04 2.70
N ALA A 182 -15.23 3.11 3.87
CA ALA A 182 -15.32 4.25 4.79
C ALA A 182 -14.80 5.55 4.16
N LEU A 183 -13.61 5.52 3.57
CA LEU A 183 -12.95 6.70 2.98
C LEU A 183 -13.75 7.34 1.84
N TRP A 184 -14.36 6.52 0.96
CA TRP A 184 -15.14 7.01 -0.18
C TRP A 184 -16.66 7.00 0.03
N SER A 185 -17.14 6.54 1.18
CA SER A 185 -18.59 6.40 1.46
C SER A 185 -19.31 5.62 0.34
N THR A 186 -18.74 4.49 -0.06
CA THR A 186 -19.25 3.60 -1.10
C THR A 186 -19.44 2.18 -0.56
N SER A 187 -20.25 1.35 -1.22
CA SER A 187 -20.51 -0.01 -0.74
C SER A 187 -19.28 -0.92 -0.89
N PRO A 188 -19.07 -1.91 0.00
CA PRO A 188 -17.96 -2.86 -0.08
C PRO A 188 -17.80 -3.57 -1.43
N SER A 189 -18.90 -3.94 -2.08
CA SER A 189 -18.88 -4.62 -3.38
C SER A 189 -18.36 -3.68 -4.47
N LYS A 190 -18.90 -2.47 -4.58
CA LYS A 190 -18.44 -1.45 -5.53
C LYS A 190 -16.98 -1.08 -5.29
N CYS A 191 -16.60 -0.94 -4.03
CA CYS A 191 -15.20 -0.74 -3.66
C CYS A 191 -14.30 -1.86 -4.20
N SER A 192 -14.67 -3.13 -4.01
CA SER A 192 -13.85 -4.26 -4.46
C SER A 192 -13.86 -4.45 -5.99
N LEU A 193 -15.02 -4.26 -6.61
CA LEU A 193 -15.29 -4.60 -8.02
C LEU A 193 -15.02 -3.46 -9.00
N GLU A 194 -15.05 -2.20 -8.56
CA GLU A 194 -14.90 -1.04 -9.44
C GLU A 194 -13.69 -0.15 -9.09
N PHE A 195 -13.24 -0.09 -7.84
CA PHE A 195 -12.23 0.89 -7.44
C PHE A 195 -10.83 0.51 -7.99
N PRO A 196 -10.13 1.38 -8.75
CA PRO A 196 -8.82 1.04 -9.34
C PRO A 196 -7.72 0.90 -8.29
N ALA A 197 -6.96 -0.19 -8.35
CA ALA A 197 -5.93 -0.53 -7.34
C ALA A 197 -4.86 0.57 -7.22
N THR A 198 -4.33 1.03 -8.35
CA THR A 198 -3.30 2.08 -8.42
C THR A 198 -3.78 3.40 -7.81
N THR A 199 -5.04 3.79 -8.05
CA THR A 199 -5.65 5.00 -7.45
C THR A 199 -5.72 4.89 -5.93
N LEU A 200 -6.14 3.75 -5.40
CA LEU A 200 -6.20 3.51 -3.95
C LEU A 200 -4.81 3.56 -3.32
N VAL A 201 -3.84 2.85 -3.89
CA VAL A 201 -2.47 2.81 -3.36
C VAL A 201 -1.82 4.18 -3.42
N ARG A 202 -2.04 4.95 -4.49
CA ARG A 202 -1.55 6.33 -4.62
C ARG A 202 -2.12 7.22 -3.51
N PHE A 203 -3.42 7.15 -3.29
CA PHE A 203 -4.08 7.87 -2.20
C PHE A 203 -3.53 7.47 -0.83
N MET A 204 -3.47 6.16 -0.55
CA MET A 204 -2.99 5.63 0.73
C MET A 204 -1.51 5.95 0.97
N TRP A 205 -0.69 5.98 -0.07
CA TRP A 205 0.70 6.42 0.03
C TRP A 205 0.78 7.90 0.37
N ASN A 206 0.11 8.78 -0.38
CA ASN A 206 0.08 10.23 -0.12
C ASN A 206 -0.39 10.55 1.31
N HIS A 207 -1.42 9.85 1.81
CA HIS A 207 -1.98 10.05 3.15
C HIS A 207 -1.23 9.32 4.28
N HIS A 208 -0.08 8.70 3.99
CA HIS A 208 0.73 7.92 4.95
C HIS A 208 -0.04 6.76 5.63
N LEU A 209 -1.06 6.22 4.96
CA LEU A 209 -1.81 5.04 5.42
C LEU A 209 -1.01 3.74 5.22
N LEU A 210 -0.04 3.73 4.29
CA LEU A 210 0.91 2.64 4.07
C LEU A 210 2.18 2.74 4.95
N ASP A 211 2.35 3.82 5.71
CA ASP A 211 3.57 4.04 6.50
C ASP A 211 3.51 3.25 7.83
N THR A 212 4.21 2.13 7.90
CA THR A 212 4.26 1.24 9.09
C THR A 212 5.24 1.73 10.17
N ILE A 213 6.29 2.47 9.80
CA ILE A 213 7.41 2.86 10.70
C ILE A 213 7.64 4.38 10.73
N SER A 214 7.18 5.12 9.71
CA SER A 214 7.41 6.56 9.60
C SER A 214 6.52 7.38 10.55
N LYS A 215 7.00 8.56 10.94
CA LYS A 215 6.15 9.58 11.59
C LYS A 215 5.02 9.99 10.63
N LYS A 216 3.77 9.73 11.03
CA LYS A 216 2.58 10.15 10.28
C LYS A 216 2.38 11.67 10.40
N PRO A 217 1.86 12.35 9.36
CA PRO A 217 1.50 13.76 9.44
C PRO A 217 0.35 13.95 10.44
N ASP A 218 0.27 15.14 11.03
CA ASP A 218 -0.83 15.50 11.92
C ASP A 218 -2.16 15.54 11.14
N TRP A 219 -3.19 14.91 11.70
CA TRP A 219 -4.58 15.16 11.32
C TRP A 219 -5.09 16.37 12.08
N LEU A 220 -5.88 17.21 11.43
CA LEU A 220 -6.37 18.47 11.96
C LEU A 220 -7.90 18.58 11.78
N THR A 221 -8.56 19.26 12.71
CA THR A 221 -9.94 19.74 12.57
C THR A 221 -9.96 21.28 12.65
N ILE A 222 -11.07 21.91 12.28
CA ILE A 222 -11.21 23.37 12.30
C ILE A 222 -11.82 23.83 13.63
N GLU A 223 -11.16 24.75 14.33
CA GLU A 223 -11.68 25.31 15.58
C GLU A 223 -12.96 26.10 15.33
N GLY A 224 -14.03 25.80 16.09
CA GLY A 224 -15.35 26.41 15.87
C GLY A 224 -16.13 25.81 14.69
N GLY A 225 -15.63 24.75 14.06
CA GLY A 225 -16.29 24.02 12.98
C GLY A 225 -16.00 24.60 11.59
N ALA A 226 -16.17 23.76 10.56
CA ALA A 226 -15.75 24.05 9.20
C ALA A 226 -16.45 25.24 8.53
N LYS A 227 -17.67 25.62 8.96
CA LYS A 227 -18.37 26.82 8.48
C LYS A 227 -17.55 28.11 8.66
N SER A 228 -16.65 28.15 9.65
CA SER A 228 -15.81 29.33 9.95
C SER A 228 -15.00 29.85 8.76
N TYR A 229 -14.50 28.98 7.86
CA TYR A 229 -13.77 29.43 6.67
C TYR A 229 -14.70 30.02 5.60
N ILE A 230 -15.95 29.56 5.52
CA ILE A 230 -16.96 30.14 4.61
C ILE A 230 -17.33 31.53 5.11
N ASP A 231 -17.58 31.66 6.41
CA ASP A 231 -17.87 32.96 7.05
C ASP A 231 -16.73 33.96 6.82
N ALA A 232 -15.47 33.52 6.88
CA ALA A 232 -14.31 34.35 6.60
C ALA A 232 -14.19 34.79 5.12
N VAL A 233 -14.69 34.00 4.17
CA VAL A 233 -14.69 34.35 2.73
C VAL A 233 -15.85 35.27 2.36
N ILE A 234 -17.03 35.04 2.94
CA ILE A 234 -18.27 35.77 2.64
C ILE A 234 -18.34 37.11 3.37
N LYS A 235 -17.55 37.32 4.43
CA LYS A 235 -17.45 38.59 5.15
C LYS A 235 -17.10 39.75 4.20
N GLY A 236 -18.09 40.60 3.93
CA GLY A 236 -17.97 41.76 3.04
C GLY A 236 -18.21 41.46 1.55
N PHE A 237 -18.64 40.25 1.19
CA PHE A 237 -19.09 39.95 -0.17
C PHE A 237 -20.45 40.63 -0.45
N PRO A 238 -20.69 41.22 -1.64
CA PRO A 238 -21.92 41.96 -1.91
C PRO A 238 -23.17 41.04 -1.84
N PRO A 239 -24.17 41.35 -0.98
CA PRO A 239 -25.36 40.49 -0.85
C PRO A 239 -26.16 40.35 -2.14
N ASN A 240 -26.16 41.38 -2.98
CA ASN A 240 -26.82 41.37 -4.30
C ASN A 240 -26.08 40.54 -5.37
N HIS A 241 -24.92 39.97 -5.05
CA HIS A 241 -24.17 39.03 -5.90
C HIS A 241 -24.28 37.58 -5.39
N LEU A 242 -25.02 37.34 -4.30
CA LEU A 242 -25.19 36.02 -3.68
C LEU A 242 -26.65 35.57 -3.78
N PHE A 243 -26.89 34.48 -4.51
CA PHE A 243 -28.22 33.94 -4.77
C PHE A 243 -28.34 32.55 -4.15
N LEU A 244 -28.91 32.48 -2.94
CA LEU A 244 -29.37 31.24 -2.31
C LEU A 244 -30.73 30.83 -2.89
N ASP A 245 -31.16 29.58 -2.65
CA ASP A 245 -32.42 29.03 -3.16
C ASP A 245 -32.63 29.25 -4.68
N THR A 246 -31.53 29.30 -5.44
CA THR A 246 -31.50 29.68 -6.85
C THR A 246 -30.79 28.59 -7.67
N PRO A 247 -31.42 27.41 -7.81
CA PRO A 247 -30.87 26.32 -8.63
C PRO A 247 -30.77 26.71 -10.10
N VAL A 248 -29.61 26.42 -10.68
CA VAL A 248 -29.32 26.56 -12.11
C VAL A 248 -29.78 25.31 -12.83
N LYS A 249 -30.70 25.46 -13.78
CA LYS A 249 -31.33 24.34 -14.50
C LYS A 249 -30.48 23.88 -15.68
N HIS A 250 -29.95 24.83 -16.46
CA HIS A 250 -29.01 24.54 -17.54
C HIS A 250 -28.23 25.79 -17.97
N VAL A 251 -27.22 25.60 -18.82
CA VAL A 251 -26.45 26.67 -19.47
C VAL A 251 -26.45 26.53 -20.99
N THR A 252 -26.40 27.66 -21.69
CA THR A 252 -26.22 27.73 -23.16
C THR A 252 -25.15 28.77 -23.50
N ASN A 253 -24.56 28.69 -24.69
CA ASN A 253 -23.71 29.77 -25.21
C ASN A 253 -24.53 30.73 -26.08
N GLU A 254 -24.24 32.02 -25.95
CA GLU A 254 -24.70 33.06 -26.86
C GLU A 254 -23.80 33.10 -28.12
N SER A 255 -24.26 33.74 -29.19
CA SER A 255 -23.51 33.87 -30.45
C SER A 255 -22.22 34.69 -30.33
N ASP A 256 -22.11 35.54 -29.30
CA ASP A 256 -20.91 36.31 -28.97
C ASP A 256 -19.89 35.54 -28.08
N GLY A 257 -20.17 34.27 -27.78
CA GLY A 257 -19.31 33.39 -26.99
C GLY A 257 -19.54 33.46 -25.47
N ARG A 258 -20.37 34.39 -24.97
CA ARG A 258 -20.76 34.43 -23.56
C ARG A 258 -21.66 33.24 -23.19
N VAL A 259 -21.88 33.03 -21.90
CA VAL A 259 -22.66 31.92 -21.37
C VAL A 259 -23.92 32.46 -20.69
N ARG A 260 -25.08 31.94 -21.12
CA ARG A 260 -26.37 32.19 -20.47
C ARG A 260 -26.65 31.11 -19.43
N LEU A 261 -26.86 31.54 -18.19
CA LEU A 261 -27.42 30.75 -17.09
C LEU A 261 -28.94 30.77 -17.19
N HIS A 262 -29.58 29.60 -17.16
CA HIS A 262 -31.03 29.46 -17.06
C HIS A 262 -31.41 28.95 -15.67
N LEU A 263 -32.22 29.72 -14.94
CA LEU A 263 -32.64 29.43 -13.58
C LEU A 263 -33.96 28.67 -13.58
N GLU A 264 -34.26 27.94 -12.50
CA GLU A 264 -35.50 27.15 -12.41
C GLU A 264 -36.77 28.01 -12.50
N ASN A 265 -36.75 29.23 -11.98
CA ASN A 265 -37.84 30.21 -12.04
C ASN A 265 -38.04 30.86 -13.43
N GLY A 266 -37.41 30.34 -14.49
CA GLY A 266 -37.54 30.83 -15.86
C GLY A 266 -36.75 32.11 -16.18
N ARG A 267 -36.09 32.73 -15.19
CA ARG A 267 -35.17 33.86 -15.43
C ARG A 267 -33.86 33.35 -16.03
N SER A 268 -33.19 34.20 -16.79
CA SER A 268 -31.82 33.95 -17.26
C SER A 268 -30.91 35.15 -17.03
N ALA A 269 -29.61 34.89 -16.96
CA ALA A 269 -28.55 35.89 -16.82
C ALA A 269 -27.36 35.50 -17.72
N VAL A 270 -26.66 36.49 -18.28
CA VAL A 270 -25.55 36.25 -19.23
C VAL A 270 -24.23 36.70 -18.60
N TYR A 271 -23.23 35.83 -18.68
CA TYR A 271 -21.92 35.98 -18.07
C TYR A 271 -20.79 35.76 -19.08
N ASP A 272 -19.68 36.48 -18.93
CA ASP A 272 -18.49 36.26 -19.76
C ASP A 272 -17.79 34.92 -19.44
N HIS A 273 -18.06 34.37 -18.24
CA HIS A 273 -17.54 33.07 -17.82
C HIS A 273 -18.45 32.41 -16.77
N VAL A 274 -18.56 31.08 -16.80
CA VAL A 274 -19.29 30.28 -15.81
C VAL A 274 -18.40 29.18 -15.24
N ILE A 275 -18.31 29.11 -13.92
CA ILE A 275 -17.65 28.04 -13.17
C ILE A 275 -18.73 27.12 -12.59
N LEU A 276 -18.85 25.92 -13.13
CA LEU A 276 -19.68 24.86 -12.55
C LEU A 276 -18.88 24.19 -11.43
N ALA A 277 -19.18 24.58 -10.19
CA ALA A 277 -18.50 24.16 -8.95
C ALA A 277 -19.34 23.14 -8.13
N CYS A 278 -20.17 22.36 -8.82
CA CYS A 278 -21.09 21.35 -8.30
C CYS A 278 -20.58 19.91 -8.56
N HIS A 279 -21.37 18.89 -8.26
CA HIS A 279 -20.99 17.49 -8.56
C HIS A 279 -20.91 17.24 -10.08
N GLY A 280 -20.10 16.27 -10.52
CA GLY A 280 -19.82 16.07 -11.95
C GLY A 280 -21.04 15.64 -12.77
N ASP A 281 -21.95 14.89 -12.16
CA ASP A 281 -23.27 14.53 -12.71
C ASP A 281 -24.22 15.73 -12.78
N GLN A 282 -24.27 16.58 -11.74
CA GLN A 282 -25.01 17.84 -11.76
C GLN A 282 -24.48 18.78 -12.85
N ALA A 283 -23.15 18.93 -12.96
CA ALA A 283 -22.51 19.72 -14.00
C ALA A 283 -22.85 19.17 -15.40
N TYR A 284 -22.86 17.83 -15.57
CA TYR A 284 -23.28 17.18 -16.80
C TYR A 284 -24.76 17.46 -17.15
N GLN A 285 -25.67 17.40 -16.18
CA GLN A 285 -27.08 17.76 -16.36
C GLN A 285 -27.23 19.22 -16.78
N ILE A 286 -26.53 20.14 -16.11
CA ILE A 286 -26.57 21.59 -16.38
C ILE A 286 -26.08 21.92 -17.79
N ILE A 287 -25.02 21.27 -18.29
CA ILE A 287 -24.57 21.48 -19.69
C ILE A 287 -25.39 20.70 -20.71
N GLY A 288 -26.16 19.68 -20.30
CA GLY A 288 -26.76 18.66 -21.15
C GLY A 288 -27.41 19.16 -22.44
N PRO A 289 -28.30 20.17 -22.40
CA PRO A 289 -28.95 20.73 -23.59
C PRO A 289 -27.99 21.33 -24.63
N SER A 290 -26.83 21.82 -24.21
CA SER A 290 -25.84 22.48 -25.08
C SER A 290 -24.50 21.74 -25.15
N ALA A 291 -24.39 20.53 -24.60
CA ALA A 291 -23.11 19.85 -24.42
C ALA A 291 -22.53 19.35 -25.74
N THR A 292 -21.25 19.61 -25.97
CA THR A 292 -20.53 19.10 -27.14
C THR A 292 -20.38 17.58 -27.08
N PRO A 293 -20.09 16.88 -28.20
CA PRO A 293 -19.83 15.44 -28.17
C PRO A 293 -18.69 15.04 -27.23
N GLU A 294 -17.65 15.87 -27.14
CA GLU A 294 -16.50 15.65 -26.25
C GLU A 294 -16.86 15.85 -24.78
N GLU A 295 -17.63 16.89 -24.46
CA GLU A 295 -18.19 17.09 -23.11
C GLU A 295 -19.11 15.94 -22.72
N LYS A 296 -19.97 15.46 -23.61
CA LYS A 296 -20.84 14.29 -23.34
C LYS A 296 -20.03 13.03 -23.05
N SER A 297 -18.98 12.77 -23.83
CA SER A 297 -18.10 11.60 -23.64
C SER A 297 -17.37 11.62 -22.29
N ILE A 298 -16.87 12.79 -21.87
CA ILE A 298 -16.10 12.94 -20.63
C ILE A 298 -17.05 13.03 -19.41
N MET A 299 -18.01 13.96 -19.44
CA MET A 299 -18.80 14.34 -18.27
C MET A 299 -19.83 13.28 -17.86
N SER A 300 -20.31 12.45 -18.79
CA SER A 300 -21.28 11.39 -18.48
C SER A 300 -20.72 10.29 -17.55
N THR A 301 -19.39 10.17 -17.44
CA THR A 301 -18.70 9.17 -16.60
C THR A 301 -18.66 9.51 -15.11
N PHE A 302 -18.87 10.78 -14.75
CA PHE A 302 -18.94 11.20 -13.35
C PHE A 302 -20.32 10.89 -12.79
N LYS A 303 -20.36 10.12 -11.71
CA LYS A 303 -21.56 9.73 -10.97
C LYS A 303 -21.34 9.97 -9.49
N THR A 304 -22.42 10.14 -8.75
CA THR A 304 -22.39 10.16 -7.28
C THR A 304 -23.26 9.05 -6.67
N SER A 305 -22.99 8.75 -5.40
CA SER A 305 -23.90 8.01 -4.52
C SER A 305 -24.43 8.93 -3.42
N GLU A 306 -25.72 8.85 -3.13
CA GLU A 306 -26.30 9.51 -1.96
C GLU A 306 -25.96 8.73 -0.68
N ASN A 307 -25.62 9.47 0.38
CA ASN A 307 -25.31 8.97 1.70
C ASN A 307 -26.01 9.85 2.75
N THR A 308 -26.64 9.23 3.74
CA THR A 308 -27.36 9.95 4.82
C THR A 308 -26.51 9.99 6.08
N ALA A 309 -26.19 11.18 6.57
CA ALA A 309 -25.56 11.41 7.87
C ALA A 309 -26.63 11.72 8.94
N VAL A 310 -26.58 11.03 10.07
CA VAL A 310 -27.48 11.23 11.21
C VAL A 310 -26.68 11.71 12.42
N LEU A 311 -27.05 12.85 13.00
CA LEU A 311 -26.45 13.40 14.21
C LEU A 311 -27.24 12.91 15.44
N HIS A 312 -26.60 12.15 16.34
CA HIS A 312 -27.26 11.51 17.48
C HIS A 312 -26.33 11.22 18.67
N SER A 313 -26.91 10.69 19.76
CA SER A 313 -26.18 10.16 20.93
C SER A 313 -26.45 8.66 21.18
N ASP A 314 -27.05 7.94 20.22
CA ASP A 314 -27.27 6.49 20.33
C ASP A 314 -25.97 5.66 20.23
N LEU A 315 -25.57 5.07 21.36
CA LEU A 315 -24.37 4.25 21.49
C LEU A 315 -24.44 2.88 20.78
N THR A 316 -25.60 2.46 20.27
CA THR A 316 -25.72 1.20 19.50
C THR A 316 -24.99 1.23 18.15
N HIS A 317 -24.51 2.41 17.73
CA HIS A 317 -23.68 2.63 16.55
C HIS A 317 -22.17 2.65 16.84
N LEU A 318 -21.74 2.35 18.07
CA LEU A 318 -20.35 2.18 18.44
C LEU A 318 -20.03 0.71 18.73
N PRO A 319 -18.73 0.31 18.71
CA PRO A 319 -18.32 -1.01 19.15
C PRO A 319 -18.81 -1.32 20.58
N VAL A 320 -19.15 -2.59 20.83
CA VAL A 320 -19.63 -3.07 22.13
C VAL A 320 -18.55 -2.88 23.19
N ARG A 321 -17.28 -3.06 22.81
CA ARG A 321 -16.12 -2.87 23.68
C ARG A 321 -15.59 -1.45 23.57
N LYS A 322 -15.60 -0.71 24.69
CA LYS A 322 -15.15 0.70 24.75
C LYS A 322 -13.69 0.91 24.36
N ASN A 323 -12.81 -0.08 24.51
CA ASN A 323 -11.41 0.01 24.04
C ASN A 323 -11.24 -0.16 22.53
N ALA A 324 -12.28 -0.56 21.79
CA ALA A 324 -12.31 -0.49 20.33
C ALA A 324 -12.87 0.84 19.79
N TRP A 325 -13.38 1.73 20.67
CA TRP A 325 -13.92 3.03 20.26
C TRP A 325 -12.83 3.88 19.62
N SER A 326 -13.10 4.32 18.41
CA SER A 326 -12.18 5.05 17.54
C SER A 326 -12.80 6.38 17.13
N ALA A 327 -12.02 7.24 16.47
CA ALA A 327 -12.55 8.44 15.81
C ALA A 327 -13.57 8.05 14.72
N LEU A 328 -13.25 7.03 13.92
CA LEU A 328 -14.07 6.43 12.88
C LEU A 328 -14.36 4.97 13.22
N ASN A 329 -15.64 4.60 13.36
CA ASN A 329 -16.06 3.25 13.73
C ASN A 329 -16.90 2.67 12.59
N TYR A 330 -16.33 1.74 11.84
CA TYR A 330 -17.01 1.04 10.76
C TYR A 330 -17.84 -0.11 11.32
N MET A 331 -19.14 -0.09 11.06
CA MET A 331 -20.07 -1.11 11.51
C MET A 331 -20.47 -1.97 10.30
N THR A 332 -20.49 -3.30 10.46
CA THR A 332 -21.00 -4.21 9.43
C THR A 332 -21.64 -5.48 10.01
N LEU A 333 -22.48 -6.12 9.20
CA LEU A 333 -23.09 -7.42 9.47
C LEU A 333 -22.80 -8.35 8.30
N THR A 334 -22.57 -9.62 8.60
CA THR A 334 -22.58 -10.70 7.61
C THR A 334 -23.98 -11.32 7.55
N ASP A 335 -24.54 -11.42 6.35
CA ASP A 335 -25.85 -12.02 6.11
C ASP A 335 -25.83 -13.52 6.50
N PRO A 336 -26.78 -14.01 7.32
CA PRO A 336 -26.78 -15.40 7.79
C PRO A 336 -26.92 -16.47 6.69
N TRP A 337 -27.53 -16.13 5.56
CA TRP A 337 -27.90 -17.05 4.48
C TRP A 337 -26.85 -17.11 3.39
N THR A 338 -26.44 -15.94 2.86
CA THR A 338 -25.41 -15.85 1.81
C THR A 338 -24.00 -15.96 2.37
N ARG A 339 -23.82 -15.68 3.68
CA ARG A 339 -22.52 -15.51 4.36
C ARG A 339 -21.64 -14.42 3.74
N GLN A 340 -22.25 -13.50 3.00
CA GLN A 340 -21.60 -12.30 2.47
C GLN A 340 -21.88 -11.12 3.40
N ASP A 341 -21.03 -10.11 3.34
CA ASP A 341 -21.25 -8.87 4.09
C ASP A 341 -22.38 -8.06 3.50
N ILE A 342 -23.12 -7.33 4.34
CA ILE A 342 -24.10 -6.36 3.85
C ILE A 342 -23.39 -5.36 2.92
N ASP A 343 -23.93 -5.18 1.71
CA ASP A 343 -23.32 -4.27 0.74
C ASP A 343 -23.68 -2.81 1.01
N ARG A 344 -23.35 -2.34 2.21
CA ARG A 344 -23.67 -1.00 2.71
C ARG A 344 -22.57 -0.55 3.67
N VAL A 345 -21.92 0.57 3.35
CA VAL A 345 -21.07 1.29 4.30
C VAL A 345 -21.92 1.77 5.46
N SER A 346 -21.44 1.61 6.69
CA SER A 346 -21.99 2.25 7.88
C SER A 346 -20.85 2.72 8.76
N LEU A 347 -20.79 4.02 9.04
CA LEU A 347 -19.61 4.65 9.62
C LEU A 347 -19.99 5.68 10.68
N THR A 348 -19.59 5.44 11.92
CA THR A 348 -19.86 6.32 13.06
C THR A 348 -18.64 7.17 13.39
N TYR A 349 -18.74 8.47 13.12
CA TYR A 349 -17.80 9.49 13.56
C TYR A 349 -18.05 9.84 15.02
N ASN A 350 -17.01 9.74 15.85
CA ASN A 350 -17.04 10.09 17.27
C ASN A 350 -16.61 11.55 17.45
N MET A 351 -17.57 12.47 17.50
CA MET A 351 -17.29 13.91 17.48
C MET A 351 -16.66 14.42 18.78
N ASN A 352 -16.81 13.67 19.88
CA ASN A 352 -16.07 13.94 21.12
C ASN A 352 -14.56 13.75 20.93
N VAL A 353 -14.13 12.88 20.02
CA VAL A 353 -12.73 12.68 19.64
C VAL A 353 -12.33 13.63 18.52
N LEU A 354 -13.12 13.65 17.42
CA LEU A 354 -12.77 14.38 16.19
C LEU A 354 -12.77 15.92 16.32
N GLN A 355 -13.63 16.46 17.18
CA GLN A 355 -13.76 17.91 17.42
C GLN A 355 -13.53 18.31 18.88
N HIS A 356 -12.99 17.40 19.71
CA HIS A 356 -12.74 17.61 21.14
C HIS A 356 -13.97 18.05 21.95
N ILE A 357 -15.19 17.69 21.48
CA ILE A 357 -16.43 18.08 22.17
C ILE A 357 -16.49 17.37 23.53
N PRO A 358 -16.46 18.09 24.66
CA PRO A 358 -16.30 17.45 25.96
C PRO A 358 -17.59 16.72 26.37
N ARG A 359 -17.46 15.45 26.79
CA ARG A 359 -18.61 14.63 27.22
C ARG A 359 -19.41 15.25 28.36
N GLN A 360 -18.80 16.08 29.19
CA GLN A 360 -19.49 16.97 30.11
C GLN A 360 -19.37 18.40 29.59
N PRO A 361 -20.49 19.12 29.33
CA PRO A 361 -21.88 18.75 29.62
C PRO A 361 -22.62 18.05 28.46
N PHE A 362 -21.99 17.81 27.31
CA PHE A 362 -22.71 17.52 26.05
C PHE A 362 -23.23 16.08 25.86
N GLY A 363 -22.71 15.11 26.61
CA GLY A 363 -22.87 13.68 26.36
C GLY A 363 -21.98 13.16 25.22
N ASP A 364 -22.24 11.93 24.79
CA ASP A 364 -21.65 11.40 23.56
C ASP A 364 -22.33 12.04 22.34
N VAL A 365 -21.51 12.53 21.39
CA VAL A 365 -21.94 13.25 20.19
C VAL A 365 -21.41 12.50 18.98
N LEU A 366 -22.31 11.90 18.21
CA LEU A 366 -21.99 10.96 17.14
C LEU A 366 -22.64 11.41 15.83
N VAL A 367 -21.92 11.23 14.72
CA VAL A 367 -22.49 11.35 13.38
C VAL A 367 -22.34 9.98 12.70
N THR A 368 -23.45 9.28 12.48
CA THR A 368 -23.42 8.01 11.74
C THR A 368 -23.85 8.23 10.30
N LEU A 369 -22.94 7.90 9.37
CA LEU A 369 -23.23 7.78 7.96
C LEU A 369 -23.87 6.42 7.68
N ASN A 370 -25.00 6.42 6.96
CA ASN A 370 -25.73 5.23 6.50
C ASN A 370 -25.93 4.19 7.63
N PRO A 371 -26.65 4.53 8.72
CA PRO A 371 -26.76 3.68 9.90
C PRO A 371 -27.43 2.33 9.57
N ILE A 372 -26.82 1.21 9.98
CA ILE A 372 -27.30 -0.16 9.67
C ILE A 372 -28.77 -0.33 10.08
N HIS A 373 -29.09 0.04 11.32
CA HIS A 373 -30.43 0.15 11.88
C HIS A 373 -30.74 1.63 12.18
N GLU A 374 -32.01 2.03 12.28
CA GLU A 374 -32.34 3.43 12.56
C GLU A 374 -31.97 3.82 14.01
N PRO A 375 -31.23 4.93 14.25
CA PRO A 375 -30.93 5.39 15.60
C PRO A 375 -32.20 5.76 16.38
N LYS A 376 -32.23 5.51 17.69
CA LYS A 376 -33.41 5.79 18.55
C LYS A 376 -33.87 7.23 18.40
N LYS A 377 -35.15 7.42 18.03
CA LYS A 377 -35.73 8.73 17.67
C LYS A 377 -35.49 9.84 18.69
N ASN A 378 -35.51 9.53 19.99
CA ASN A 378 -35.28 10.49 21.07
C ASN A 378 -33.81 10.87 21.31
N LEU A 379 -32.86 10.23 20.62
CA LEU A 379 -31.42 10.50 20.69
C LEU A 379 -30.88 11.20 19.44
N VAL A 380 -31.72 11.44 18.41
CA VAL A 380 -31.35 12.11 17.15
C VAL A 380 -31.63 13.61 17.23
N GLN A 381 -30.73 14.43 16.70
CA GLN A 381 -30.89 15.88 16.60
C GLN A 381 -30.82 16.42 15.15
N GLY A 382 -30.39 15.62 14.17
CA GLY A 382 -30.36 16.02 12.77
C GLY A 382 -30.18 14.86 11.80
N ARG A 383 -30.64 15.04 10.56
CA ARG A 383 -30.41 14.16 9.41
C ARG A 383 -30.05 15.02 8.20
N TYR A 384 -29.07 14.59 7.42
CA TYR A 384 -28.52 15.34 6.28
C TYR A 384 -28.18 14.37 5.15
N SER A 385 -28.56 14.68 3.91
CA SER A 385 -28.11 13.94 2.73
C SER A 385 -26.88 14.60 2.12
N TYR A 386 -25.92 13.77 1.71
CA TYR A 386 -24.72 14.18 0.96
C TYR A 386 -24.51 13.27 -0.24
N ALA A 387 -23.93 13.82 -1.31
CA ALA A 387 -23.48 13.05 -2.45
C ALA A 387 -21.95 12.84 -2.38
N SER A 388 -21.50 11.62 -2.66
CA SER A 388 -20.08 11.26 -2.75
C SER A 388 -19.73 10.83 -4.18
N PRO A 389 -18.61 11.26 -4.78
CA PRO A 389 -18.23 10.81 -6.12
C PRO A 389 -17.93 9.31 -6.16
N LEU A 390 -18.40 8.62 -7.21
CA LEU A 390 -18.08 7.23 -7.49
C LEU A 390 -16.84 7.13 -8.39
N TYR A 391 -16.00 6.13 -8.12
CA TYR A 391 -14.70 5.94 -8.77
C TYR A 391 -14.59 4.57 -9.40
N ASN A 392 -14.33 4.57 -10.72
CA ASN A 392 -13.99 3.39 -11.50
C ASN A 392 -12.98 3.76 -12.61
N PRO A 393 -12.42 2.81 -13.38
CA PRO A 393 -11.41 3.11 -14.39
C PRO A 393 -11.88 4.08 -15.48
N ALA A 394 -13.18 4.13 -15.79
CA ALA A 394 -13.71 5.08 -16.76
C ALA A 394 -13.69 6.52 -16.22
N THR A 395 -14.09 6.72 -14.96
CA THR A 395 -14.02 8.02 -14.26
C THR A 395 -12.58 8.53 -14.17
N ILE A 396 -11.61 7.67 -13.82
CA ILE A 396 -10.19 8.08 -13.76
C ILE A 396 -9.66 8.48 -15.15
N ARG A 397 -9.98 7.72 -16.21
CA ARG A 397 -9.62 8.12 -17.58
C ARG A 397 -10.26 9.45 -17.99
N ALA A 398 -11.50 9.72 -17.57
CA ALA A 398 -12.18 10.97 -17.85
C ALA A 398 -11.54 12.17 -17.12
N GLN A 399 -11.03 12.01 -15.90
CA GLN A 399 -10.27 13.05 -15.19
C GLN A 399 -9.06 13.52 -16.01
N ASN A 400 -8.27 12.57 -16.54
CA ASN A 400 -7.13 12.87 -17.43
C ASN A 400 -7.51 13.59 -18.74
N GLN A 401 -8.79 13.52 -19.13
CA GLN A 401 -9.33 14.16 -20.32
C GLN A 401 -9.97 15.53 -20.04
N LEU A 402 -10.25 15.93 -18.79
CA LEU A 402 -10.91 17.21 -18.46
C LEU A 402 -10.24 18.43 -19.08
N ARG A 403 -8.90 18.42 -19.20
CA ARG A 403 -8.11 19.47 -19.88
C ARG A 403 -8.53 19.76 -21.34
N ARG A 404 -9.24 18.83 -21.99
CA ARG A 404 -9.74 18.97 -23.36
C ARG A 404 -10.94 19.92 -23.42
N ILE A 405 -11.82 19.88 -22.41
CA ILE A 405 -13.08 20.66 -22.37
C ILE A 405 -13.02 21.94 -21.51
N GLN A 406 -12.07 22.03 -20.58
CA GLN A 406 -11.91 23.19 -19.71
C GLN A 406 -11.76 24.51 -20.50
N ASN A 407 -12.61 25.50 -20.18
CA ASN A 407 -12.60 26.86 -20.72
C ASN A 407 -12.62 26.96 -22.26
N LYS A 408 -13.20 25.97 -22.96
CA LYS A 408 -13.32 26.02 -24.43
C LYS A 408 -14.44 26.92 -24.94
N ARG A 409 -15.48 27.13 -24.14
CA ARG A 409 -16.68 27.91 -24.48
C ARG A 409 -17.15 28.80 -23.32
N GLY A 410 -16.21 29.40 -22.59
CA GLY A 410 -16.50 30.23 -21.40
C GLY A 410 -17.00 29.45 -20.18
N ILE A 411 -17.01 28.11 -20.22
CA ILE A 411 -17.41 27.24 -19.11
C ILE A 411 -16.18 26.53 -18.54
N SER A 412 -16.08 26.50 -17.22
CA SER A 412 -15.09 25.73 -16.47
C SER A 412 -15.76 24.79 -15.49
N TYR A 413 -15.13 23.64 -15.25
CA TYR A 413 -15.61 22.60 -14.36
C TYR A 413 -14.70 22.51 -13.13
N ALA A 414 -15.27 22.54 -11.93
CA ALA A 414 -14.54 22.43 -10.67
C ALA A 414 -15.34 21.58 -9.68
N GLY A 415 -14.65 20.86 -8.79
CA GLY A 415 -15.28 19.98 -7.81
C GLY A 415 -14.34 18.89 -7.33
N ALA A 416 -14.64 18.30 -6.18
CA ALA A 416 -13.80 17.26 -5.58
C ALA A 416 -13.61 16.03 -6.49
N TRP A 417 -14.62 15.76 -7.33
CA TRP A 417 -14.65 14.71 -8.35
C TRP A 417 -13.60 14.86 -9.46
N THR A 418 -12.87 15.99 -9.55
CA THR A 418 -11.77 16.15 -10.52
C THR A 418 -10.49 15.41 -10.09
N LYS A 419 -10.40 14.94 -8.84
CA LYS A 419 -9.32 14.08 -8.31
C LYS A 419 -9.90 13.04 -7.34
N TYR A 420 -9.37 12.85 -6.13
CA TYR A 420 -9.75 11.75 -5.23
C TYR A 420 -11.09 11.93 -4.50
N GLY A 421 -11.74 13.10 -4.60
CA GLY A 421 -13.05 13.33 -3.99
C GLY A 421 -12.99 14.03 -2.64
N PHE A 422 -11.81 14.47 -2.20
CA PHE A 422 -11.60 15.10 -0.89
C PHE A 422 -11.71 16.62 -0.96
N HIS A 423 -11.74 17.26 0.21
CA HIS A 423 -12.02 18.70 0.30
C HIS A 423 -10.89 19.56 -0.31
N GLU A 424 -9.62 19.16 -0.17
CA GLU A 424 -8.48 19.79 -0.88
C GLU A 424 -8.66 19.73 -2.39
N ASP A 425 -9.12 18.58 -2.93
CA ASP A 425 -9.30 18.40 -4.38
C ASP A 425 -10.35 19.39 -4.91
N GLY A 426 -11.48 19.50 -4.21
CA GLY A 426 -12.51 20.46 -4.52
C GLY A 426 -11.99 21.89 -4.43
N PHE A 427 -11.46 22.28 -3.27
CA PHE A 427 -10.95 23.64 -3.03
C PHE A 427 -9.90 24.06 -4.06
N SER A 428 -8.93 23.19 -4.33
CA SER A 428 -7.83 23.44 -5.26
C SER A 428 -8.28 23.45 -6.72
N SER A 429 -9.30 22.68 -7.11
CA SER A 429 -9.88 22.79 -8.46
C SER A 429 -10.52 24.16 -8.70
N GLY A 430 -11.15 24.75 -7.67
CA GLY A 430 -11.69 26.11 -7.71
C GLY A 430 -10.59 27.18 -7.82
N LEU A 431 -9.55 27.08 -6.99
CA LEU A 431 -8.37 27.94 -7.08
C LEU A 431 -7.71 27.87 -8.47
N TYR A 432 -7.54 26.65 -8.99
CA TYR A 432 -6.94 26.41 -10.30
C TYR A 432 -7.73 27.08 -11.42
N VAL A 433 -9.07 26.93 -11.46
CA VAL A 433 -9.91 27.61 -12.46
C VAL A 433 -9.78 29.14 -12.36
N ALA A 434 -9.84 29.69 -11.14
CA ALA A 434 -9.68 31.13 -10.93
C ALA A 434 -8.31 31.65 -11.40
N GLN A 435 -7.23 30.91 -11.14
CA GLN A 435 -5.87 31.29 -11.55
C GLN A 435 -5.64 31.08 -13.05
N ALA A 436 -5.92 29.88 -13.57
CA ALA A 436 -5.55 29.48 -14.93
C ALA A 436 -6.48 30.05 -16.01
N HIS A 437 -7.77 30.24 -15.73
CA HIS A 437 -8.76 30.67 -16.72
C HIS A 437 -9.14 32.15 -16.60
N LEU A 438 -8.92 32.75 -15.42
CA LEU A 438 -9.33 34.12 -15.08
C LEU A 438 -8.18 34.97 -14.50
N GLY A 439 -6.96 34.43 -14.37
CA GLY A 439 -5.77 35.21 -14.02
C GLY A 439 -5.68 35.66 -12.55
N ALA A 440 -6.44 35.04 -11.64
CA ALA A 440 -6.35 35.34 -10.21
C ALA A 440 -4.95 35.04 -9.66
N LYS A 441 -4.40 35.94 -8.84
CA LYS A 441 -3.10 35.77 -8.19
C LYS A 441 -3.27 35.28 -6.76
N LEU A 442 -2.82 34.07 -6.49
CA LEU A 442 -2.83 33.50 -5.15
C LEU A 442 -1.72 34.12 -4.28
N PRO A 443 -1.94 34.29 -2.95
CA PRO A 443 -0.95 34.82 -2.02
C PRO A 443 0.05 33.75 -1.54
N PHE A 444 0.08 32.59 -2.20
CA PHE A 444 0.96 31.45 -1.95
C PHE A 444 1.12 30.67 -3.26
N GLU A 445 2.15 29.82 -3.34
CA GLU A 445 2.35 28.92 -4.48
C GLU A 445 1.28 27.81 -4.50
N PHE A 446 0.68 27.58 -5.67
CA PHE A 446 -0.28 26.50 -5.86
C PHE A 446 0.44 25.15 -5.93
N VAL A 447 0.02 24.17 -5.12
CA VAL A 447 0.66 22.85 -5.04
C VAL A 447 -0.29 21.77 -5.54
N ASP A 448 0.18 20.88 -6.42
CA ASP A 448 -0.60 19.71 -6.81
C ASP A 448 -0.60 18.63 -5.72
N SER A 449 -1.71 18.51 -4.98
CA SER A 449 -1.93 17.48 -3.95
C SER A 449 -1.68 16.04 -4.42
N THR A 450 -1.86 15.76 -5.72
CA THR A 450 -1.79 14.42 -6.34
C THR A 450 -0.43 13.74 -6.18
N TYR A 451 0.64 14.53 -6.17
CA TYR A 451 2.02 14.05 -6.04
C TYR A 451 2.74 14.74 -4.87
N SER A 452 2.02 15.02 -3.79
CA SER A 452 2.54 15.63 -2.55
C SER A 452 3.71 14.88 -1.91
N ARG A 453 3.83 13.55 -2.12
CA ARG A 453 4.99 12.73 -1.72
C ARG A 453 5.96 12.42 -2.89
N GLY A 454 5.80 13.07 -4.04
CA GLY A 454 6.49 12.77 -5.29
C GLY A 454 5.79 11.69 -6.12
N LYS A 455 6.42 11.29 -7.24
CA LYS A 455 5.86 10.29 -8.16
C LYS A 455 6.11 8.84 -7.74
N GLN A 456 7.26 8.52 -7.16
CA GLN A 456 7.60 7.13 -6.80
C GLN A 456 8.19 7.01 -5.39
N PRO A 457 7.89 5.93 -4.64
CA PRO A 457 8.46 5.69 -3.33
C PRO A 457 9.95 5.30 -3.42
N ASN A 458 10.81 6.11 -2.81
CA ASN A 458 12.23 5.80 -2.66
C ASN A 458 12.41 4.61 -1.69
N ARG A 459 13.24 3.63 -2.07
CA ARG A 459 13.50 2.41 -1.29
C ARG A 459 14.98 2.31 -0.92
N GLY A 460 15.32 2.75 0.29
CA GLY A 460 16.62 2.44 0.89
C GLY A 460 16.74 0.97 1.30
N LEU A 461 17.97 0.54 1.60
CA LEU A 461 18.32 -0.82 2.07
C LEU A 461 17.39 -1.37 3.17
N ARG A 462 16.94 -0.52 4.10
CA ARG A 462 16.00 -0.91 5.17
C ARG A 462 14.67 -1.46 4.64
N ALA A 463 14.11 -0.84 3.59
CA ALA A 463 12.85 -1.28 2.99
C ALA A 463 13.00 -2.61 2.23
N LEU A 464 14.17 -2.82 1.59
CA LEU A 464 14.50 -4.10 0.95
C LEU A 464 14.64 -5.22 2.00
N LEU A 465 15.33 -4.97 3.12
CA LEU A 465 15.48 -5.94 4.21
C LEU A 465 14.14 -6.32 4.84
N VAL A 466 13.26 -5.35 5.10
CA VAL A 466 11.88 -5.61 5.59
C VAL A 466 11.09 -6.47 4.58
N ARG A 467 11.17 -6.16 3.28
CA ARG A 467 10.54 -6.97 2.22
C ARG A 467 11.07 -8.40 2.16
N VAL A 468 12.38 -8.62 2.31
CA VAL A 468 12.98 -9.96 2.39
C VAL A 468 12.43 -10.74 3.58
N ILE A 469 12.35 -10.13 4.76
CA ILE A 469 11.76 -10.77 5.95
C ILE A 469 10.30 -11.16 5.70
N ILE A 470 9.50 -10.27 5.11
CA ILE A 470 8.10 -10.55 4.76
C ILE A 470 8.01 -11.73 3.77
N LEU A 471 8.87 -11.80 2.75
CA LEU A 471 8.89 -12.92 1.80
C LEU A 471 9.29 -14.24 2.46
N VAL A 472 10.30 -14.24 3.34
CA VAL A 472 10.71 -15.42 4.11
C VAL A 472 9.55 -15.94 4.96
N VAL A 473 8.82 -15.07 5.65
CA VAL A 473 7.63 -15.46 6.44
C VAL A 473 6.47 -15.92 5.52
N GLN A 474 6.22 -15.24 4.40
CA GLN A 474 5.18 -15.62 3.44
C GLN A 474 5.43 -17.02 2.84
N VAL A 475 6.68 -17.37 2.54
CA VAL A 475 7.03 -18.67 1.93
C VAL A 475 7.17 -19.77 2.99
N LEU A 476 7.98 -19.55 4.03
CA LEU A 476 8.34 -20.60 4.99
C LEU A 476 7.31 -20.81 6.10
N VAL A 477 6.51 -19.80 6.44
CA VAL A 477 5.49 -19.89 7.50
C VAL A 477 4.11 -19.98 6.89
N ILE A 478 3.66 -18.94 6.18
CA ILE A 478 2.29 -18.86 5.65
C ILE A 478 2.06 -19.93 4.58
N GLY A 479 2.95 -20.06 3.58
CA GLY A 479 2.81 -21.04 2.52
C GLY A 479 2.82 -22.50 3.00
N VAL A 480 3.60 -22.80 4.05
CA VAL A 480 3.62 -24.12 4.70
C VAL A 480 2.32 -24.38 5.47
N LEU A 481 1.84 -23.41 6.26
CA LEU A 481 0.58 -23.52 6.99
C LEU A 481 -0.62 -23.70 6.04
N GLU A 482 -0.66 -22.95 4.94
CA GLU A 482 -1.68 -23.09 3.89
C GLU A 482 -1.66 -24.49 3.27
N ALA A 483 -0.48 -25.00 2.89
CA ALA A 483 -0.34 -26.34 2.32
C ALA A 483 -0.71 -27.47 3.32
N VAL A 484 -0.47 -27.27 4.63
CA VAL A 484 -0.91 -28.19 5.68
C VAL A 484 -2.44 -28.14 5.83
N VAL A 485 -3.04 -26.95 5.85
CA VAL A 485 -4.51 -26.78 5.94
C VAL A 485 -5.22 -27.36 4.71
N GLU A 486 -4.68 -27.20 3.50
CA GLU A 486 -5.23 -27.81 2.29
C GLU A 486 -5.19 -29.34 2.31
N ARG A 487 -4.15 -29.94 2.90
CA ARG A 487 -4.05 -31.40 3.09
C ARG A 487 -5.01 -31.93 4.16
N ILE A 488 -5.36 -31.12 5.15
CA ILE A 488 -6.24 -31.51 6.28
C ILE A 488 -7.72 -31.23 5.96
N LYS A 489 -8.04 -30.26 5.09
CA LYS A 489 -9.42 -30.02 4.64
C LYS A 489 -9.99 -31.31 4.02
N PRO A 490 -11.12 -31.85 4.53
CA PRO A 490 -11.76 -32.98 3.87
C PRO A 490 -12.16 -32.56 2.45
N LYS A 491 -11.80 -33.38 1.46
CA LYS A 491 -12.30 -33.20 0.09
C LYS A 491 -13.82 -33.35 0.12
N VAL A 492 -14.53 -32.23 0.09
CA VAL A 492 -15.98 -32.21 -0.13
C VAL A 492 -16.21 -32.68 -1.56
N THR A 493 -16.47 -33.98 -1.72
CA THR A 493 -16.95 -34.53 -2.98
C THR A 493 -18.31 -33.92 -3.27
N SER A 494 -18.32 -32.91 -4.13
CA SER A 494 -19.52 -32.47 -4.83
C SER A 494 -20.08 -33.66 -5.60
N LYS A 495 -21.03 -34.38 -5.00
CA LYS A 495 -21.93 -35.24 -5.76
C LYS A 495 -22.72 -34.30 -6.66
N LYS A 496 -22.34 -34.26 -7.94
CA LYS A 496 -23.22 -33.77 -9.00
C LYS A 496 -24.55 -34.51 -8.85
N LEU A 497 -25.59 -33.81 -8.43
CA LEU A 497 -26.95 -34.27 -8.68
C LEU A 497 -27.11 -34.21 -10.20
N ASN A 498 -27.18 -35.37 -10.84
CA ASN A 498 -27.55 -35.44 -12.25
C ASN A 498 -29.01 -35.02 -12.37
N ILE A 499 -29.23 -33.73 -12.60
CA ILE A 499 -30.49 -33.24 -13.15
C ILE A 499 -30.46 -33.67 -14.62
N CYS A 500 -31.22 -34.72 -14.96
CA CYS A 500 -31.41 -35.10 -16.35
C CYS A 500 -32.03 -33.92 -17.11
N SER A 501 -31.45 -33.61 -18.27
CA SER A 501 -32.00 -32.65 -19.22
C SER A 501 -33.36 -33.14 -19.71
N PHE A 502 -34.42 -32.40 -19.37
CA PHE A 502 -35.68 -32.50 -20.11
C PHE A 502 -35.57 -31.62 -21.36
N GLU A 503 -35.47 -32.27 -22.52
CA GLU A 503 -35.82 -31.62 -23.78
C GLU A 503 -37.32 -31.33 -23.78
N THR A 504 -37.68 -30.06 -23.90
CA THR A 504 -39.06 -29.65 -24.16
C THR A 504 -39.27 -29.53 -25.66
N ASP A 505 -39.65 -30.63 -26.31
CA ASP A 505 -40.40 -30.53 -27.57
C ASP A 505 -41.86 -30.18 -27.27
N GLN A 506 -42.53 -29.53 -28.21
CA GLN A 506 -43.84 -28.92 -28.01
C GLN A 506 -45.01 -29.91 -28.15
N ARG A 507 -46.14 -29.54 -27.52
CA ARG A 507 -47.53 -30.04 -27.70
C ARG A 507 -47.93 -31.28 -26.89
N SER A 508 -48.65 -31.04 -25.78
CA SER A 508 -50.02 -31.55 -25.57
C SER A 508 -50.63 -30.98 -24.27
N GLU A 509 -51.97 -30.94 -24.21
CA GLU A 509 -52.75 -30.36 -23.11
C GLU A 509 -53.01 -31.34 -21.93
N PRO A 510 -53.52 -30.87 -20.76
CA PRO A 510 -53.29 -31.51 -19.47
C PRO A 510 -54.39 -32.48 -19.01
N LEU A 511 -54.04 -33.43 -18.13
CA LEU A 511 -55.02 -34.17 -17.33
C LEU A 511 -54.54 -34.46 -15.87
N PHE A 512 -55.11 -33.70 -14.93
CA PHE A 512 -55.65 -34.07 -13.62
C PHE A 512 -55.08 -35.23 -12.72
N ILE A 513 -55.15 -34.94 -11.40
CA ILE A 513 -55.63 -35.81 -10.27
C ILE A 513 -54.61 -36.43 -9.26
N ARG A 514 -54.55 -35.76 -8.09
CA ARG A 514 -54.70 -36.25 -6.68
C ARG A 514 -53.56 -36.93 -5.87
N ARG A 515 -53.47 -36.41 -4.62
CA ARG A 515 -53.39 -37.10 -3.30
C ARG A 515 -52.07 -37.78 -2.90
N ASP A 516 -51.72 -37.91 -1.62
CA ASP A 516 -52.33 -37.51 -0.32
C ASP A 516 -51.24 -37.08 0.69
N ILE A 517 -51.61 -36.31 1.73
CA ILE A 517 -50.76 -36.04 2.91
C ILE A 517 -51.57 -36.38 4.18
N ALA A 518 -50.99 -37.17 5.08
CA ALA A 518 -51.49 -37.41 6.44
C ALA A 518 -50.53 -36.71 7.44
N ALA A 519 -51.02 -35.77 8.26
CA ALA A 519 -51.50 -35.96 9.65
C ALA A 519 -50.35 -35.96 10.68
N LEU A 520 -50.38 -35.30 11.87
CA LEU A 520 -51.29 -34.44 12.66
C LEU A 520 -50.41 -33.81 13.81
N PRO A 521 -50.89 -33.13 14.88
CA PRO A 521 -52.11 -32.32 15.16
C PRO A 521 -51.75 -30.80 15.39
N ALA A 522 -52.59 -29.76 15.32
CA ALA A 522 -54.00 -29.48 15.70
C ALA A 522 -54.20 -28.95 17.16
N VAL A 523 -54.89 -27.79 17.31
CA VAL A 523 -55.58 -27.12 18.47
C VAL A 523 -55.64 -25.59 18.17
N PRO A 524 -56.73 -24.84 18.51
CA PRO A 524 -57.54 -24.22 17.45
C PRO A 524 -57.70 -22.68 17.46
N ARG A 525 -58.58 -22.17 16.59
CA ARG A 525 -58.99 -20.77 16.37
C ARG A 525 -60.04 -20.28 17.39
N ASP A 526 -60.30 -18.96 17.39
CA ASP A 526 -61.59 -18.23 17.51
C ASP A 526 -61.30 -16.75 17.90
N LEU A 527 -62.05 -15.68 17.58
CA LEU A 527 -63.02 -15.38 16.50
C LEU A 527 -63.12 -13.81 16.34
N GLU A 528 -63.59 -13.34 15.18
CA GLU A 528 -64.25 -12.04 14.84
C GLU A 528 -64.01 -10.68 15.56
N MET A 529 -63.68 -9.66 14.73
CA MET A 529 -64.24 -8.28 14.61
C MET A 529 -63.18 -7.38 13.93
N GLY A 530 -63.44 -6.43 13.03
CA GLY A 530 -64.66 -5.97 12.35
C GLY A 530 -64.39 -4.61 11.65
N LEU A 531 -64.85 -4.46 10.39
CA LEU A 531 -65.08 -3.20 9.65
C LEU A 531 -63.92 -2.26 9.18
N GLN A 532 -64.13 -1.76 7.95
CA GLN A 532 -63.80 -0.43 7.37
C GLN A 532 -62.52 -0.15 6.51
N LEU A 533 -62.79 -0.07 5.20
CA LEU A 533 -62.49 1.03 4.25
C LEU A 533 -61.18 1.08 3.41
N LEU A 534 -61.41 0.96 2.09
CA LEU A 534 -60.84 1.71 0.95
C LEU A 534 -59.45 1.36 0.34
N SER A 535 -59.55 0.59 -0.75
CA SER A 535 -58.74 0.46 -1.98
C SER A 535 -57.40 1.19 -2.18
N PRO A 536 -56.44 0.50 -2.84
CA PRO A 536 -55.52 1.09 -3.81
C PRO A 536 -55.98 0.91 -5.28
N ARG A 537 -55.78 1.94 -6.11
CA ARG A 537 -55.80 1.89 -7.60
C ARG A 537 -54.37 2.19 -8.11
N ALA A 538 -53.93 1.79 -9.30
CA ALA A 538 -54.37 0.78 -10.27
C ALA A 538 -53.35 0.74 -11.43
N THR A 539 -53.15 -0.42 -12.08
CA THR A 539 -52.80 -0.53 -13.51
C THR A 539 -52.92 -1.96 -14.02
N ALA A 540 -53.88 -2.22 -14.92
CA ALA A 540 -53.81 -3.29 -15.93
C ALA A 540 -54.82 -3.00 -17.05
N ALA A 541 -54.45 -3.40 -18.27
CA ALA A 541 -55.03 -3.06 -19.56
C ALA A 541 -56.53 -3.41 -19.81
N VAL A 542 -57.12 -2.70 -20.77
CA VAL A 542 -58.29 -3.15 -21.56
C VAL A 542 -57.89 -3.12 -23.03
N ALA A 543 -58.31 -4.14 -23.79
CA ALA A 543 -58.12 -4.25 -25.23
C ALA A 543 -59.48 -4.42 -25.93
N THR A 544 -59.67 -3.79 -27.09
CA THR A 544 -60.83 -4.00 -27.97
C THR A 544 -60.47 -3.80 -29.44
N THR A 545 -60.52 -4.91 -30.19
CA THR A 545 -61.06 -5.10 -31.56
C THR A 545 -60.74 -4.12 -32.70
N ILE A 546 -60.23 -4.69 -33.81
CA ILE A 546 -60.36 -4.19 -35.20
C ILE A 546 -60.72 -5.38 -36.13
N PRO A 547 -61.72 -5.27 -37.02
CA PRO A 547 -61.93 -6.18 -38.15
C PRO A 547 -61.34 -5.60 -39.46
N GLY A 548 -60.96 -6.43 -40.43
CA GLY A 548 -60.23 -5.99 -41.63
C GLY A 548 -60.92 -6.21 -42.99
N GLN A 549 -60.51 -5.39 -43.96
CA GLN A 549 -60.56 -5.54 -45.44
C GLN A 549 -59.49 -4.61 -46.05
N GLY A 550 -58.87 -4.84 -47.22
CA GLY A 550 -58.82 -6.07 -48.03
C GLY A 550 -58.63 -5.85 -49.54
N GLY A 551 -57.40 -5.96 -50.09
CA GLY A 551 -57.16 -6.10 -51.55
C GLY A 551 -55.89 -5.47 -52.15
N ALA A 552 -55.21 -6.27 -53.01
CA ALA A 552 -54.31 -5.93 -54.13
C ALA A 552 -52.97 -5.18 -53.88
N ALA A 553 -51.92 -5.31 -54.73
CA ALA A 553 -51.46 -6.39 -55.63
C ALA A 553 -50.03 -6.04 -56.17
N GLU A 554 -49.26 -7.08 -56.53
CA GLU A 554 -48.16 -7.15 -57.54
C GLU A 554 -46.88 -6.29 -57.51
N CYS A 555 -45.77 -7.01 -57.81
CA CYS A 555 -44.49 -6.67 -58.50
C CYS A 555 -43.25 -7.08 -57.67
N ILE A 556 -42.81 -8.34 -57.71
CA ILE A 556 -41.93 -8.98 -58.72
C ILE A 556 -40.46 -8.52 -58.63
N GLU A 557 -39.68 -9.37 -57.96
CA GLU A 557 -38.35 -9.90 -58.30
C GLU A 557 -37.61 -9.35 -59.55
N GLN A 558 -36.32 -8.97 -59.38
CA GLN A 558 -35.16 -9.61 -60.05
C GLN A 558 -33.83 -8.86 -59.83
N CYS A 559 -32.77 -9.61 -59.44
CA CYS A 559 -31.44 -9.70 -60.10
C CYS A 559 -30.29 -10.05 -59.13
N ARG A 560 -29.40 -10.92 -59.60
CA ARG A 560 -28.14 -11.38 -58.97
C ARG A 560 -27.05 -11.47 -60.09
N PRO A 561 -25.79 -11.91 -59.88
CA PRO A 561 -24.63 -11.01 -60.03
C PRO A 561 -23.51 -11.50 -61.00
N GLN A 562 -22.57 -10.62 -61.38
CA GLN A 562 -21.20 -10.90 -61.91
C GLN A 562 -20.47 -9.54 -62.11
N GLU A 563 -19.14 -9.36 -62.17
CA GLU A 563 -17.94 -10.22 -62.30
C GLU A 563 -16.82 -9.78 -61.30
N GLN A 564 -16.09 -10.69 -60.64
CA GLN A 564 -14.71 -11.19 -60.92
C GLN A 564 -13.54 -10.16 -61.10
N GLY A 565 -12.52 -10.29 -60.22
CA GLY A 565 -11.16 -9.75 -60.38
C GLY A 565 -10.17 -10.47 -59.46
N ARG A 566 -9.02 -10.95 -59.98
CA ARG A 566 -8.01 -11.77 -59.27
C ARG A 566 -7.17 -10.94 -58.27
N LEU A 567 -6.93 -11.40 -57.03
CA LEU A 567 -5.97 -12.43 -56.56
C LEU A 567 -4.47 -12.03 -56.63
N VAL A 568 -3.91 -11.64 -55.48
CA VAL A 568 -2.49 -11.79 -55.10
C VAL A 568 -2.45 -12.28 -53.65
N ALA A 569 -1.58 -13.26 -53.35
CA ALA A 569 -1.58 -13.99 -52.08
C ALA A 569 -0.63 -13.41 -51.01
N ALA A 570 -0.95 -13.68 -49.74
CA ALA A 570 -0.08 -13.52 -48.58
C ALA A 570 -0.18 -14.82 -47.72
N PRO A 571 0.86 -15.20 -46.96
CA PRO A 571 1.01 -16.57 -46.45
C PRO A 571 0.13 -16.92 -45.24
N GLU A 572 -0.18 -18.22 -45.10
CA GLU A 572 -0.85 -18.78 -43.93
C GLU A 572 0.00 -18.69 -42.65
N PRO A 573 -0.59 -18.35 -41.49
CA PRO A 573 -0.07 -18.76 -40.19
C PRO A 573 -0.68 -20.12 -39.77
N GLU A 574 0.14 -20.99 -39.21
CA GLU A 574 -0.26 -22.34 -38.79
C GLU A 574 -1.30 -22.37 -37.66
N ARG A 575 -1.98 -23.52 -37.53
CA ARG A 575 -3.12 -23.73 -36.62
C ARG A 575 -2.68 -23.82 -35.17
N GLY A 576 -3.30 -23.01 -34.30
CA GLY A 576 -3.19 -23.11 -32.84
C GLY A 576 -4.37 -22.44 -32.14
N GLY A 577 -5.56 -23.04 -32.24
CA GLY A 577 -6.79 -22.50 -31.62
C GLY A 577 -6.83 -22.64 -30.09
N GLY A 578 -7.69 -21.88 -29.39
CA GLY A 578 -8.76 -21.04 -29.92
C GLY A 578 -9.14 -19.85 -29.04
N TYR A 579 -9.73 -18.84 -29.68
CA TYR A 579 -10.34 -17.68 -29.04
C TYR A 579 -11.76 -18.01 -28.56
N GLY A 580 -12.09 -17.62 -27.34
CA GLY A 580 -13.48 -17.62 -26.84
C GLY A 580 -14.30 -16.50 -27.49
N LYS A 581 -15.56 -16.79 -27.83
CA LYS A 581 -16.55 -15.78 -28.24
C LYS A 581 -16.90 -14.84 -27.08
N ILE A 582 -17.23 -13.60 -27.41
CA ILE A 582 -17.55 -12.55 -26.45
C ILE A 582 -19.06 -12.30 -26.43
N GLU A 583 -19.76 -12.82 -25.42
CA GLU A 583 -21.11 -12.39 -25.01
C GLU A 583 -21.20 -12.43 -23.47
N GLY A 584 -21.82 -11.42 -22.84
CA GLY A 584 -22.22 -11.46 -21.42
C GLY A 584 -21.12 -11.69 -20.37
N GLY A 585 -20.19 -10.74 -20.21
CA GLY A 585 -19.00 -10.92 -19.38
C GLY A 585 -19.21 -11.10 -17.87
N TYR A 586 -19.07 -12.34 -17.39
CA TYR A 586 -18.49 -12.66 -16.08
C TYR A 586 -17.26 -13.56 -16.30
N PHE A 587 -16.06 -13.07 -16.00
CA PHE A 587 -14.84 -13.89 -16.02
C PHE A 587 -14.80 -14.80 -14.78
N VAL A 588 -15.48 -15.95 -14.86
CA VAL A 588 -15.26 -17.05 -13.92
C VAL A 588 -14.00 -17.80 -14.38
N LEU A 589 -12.83 -17.40 -13.85
CA LEU A 589 -11.61 -18.18 -14.01
C LEU A 589 -11.84 -19.60 -13.45
N GLU A 590 -11.57 -20.63 -14.25
CA GLU A 590 -11.61 -22.01 -13.79
C GLU A 590 -10.64 -22.24 -12.63
N GLU A 591 -10.97 -23.19 -11.76
CA GLU A 591 -10.18 -23.56 -10.57
C GLU A 591 -8.74 -24.01 -10.96
N SER A 592 -8.58 -24.55 -12.16
CA SER A 592 -7.33 -24.91 -12.84
C SER A 592 -6.41 -23.70 -13.11
N ASP A 593 -6.95 -22.61 -13.65
CA ASP A 593 -6.18 -21.41 -14.00
C ASP A 593 -5.86 -20.55 -12.79
N LYS A 594 -6.75 -20.52 -11.78
CA LYS A 594 -6.43 -19.95 -10.46
C LYS A 594 -5.23 -20.64 -9.83
N LEU A 595 -5.16 -21.97 -9.89
CA LEU A 595 -3.97 -22.73 -9.47
C LEU A 595 -2.72 -22.33 -10.27
N ARG A 596 -2.82 -22.23 -11.60
CA ARG A 596 -1.66 -21.91 -12.46
C ARG A 596 -1.08 -20.52 -12.16
N LEU A 597 -1.92 -19.50 -12.00
CA LEU A 597 -1.49 -18.15 -11.59
C LEU A 597 -0.89 -18.15 -10.17
N PHE A 598 -1.53 -18.84 -9.22
CA PHE A 598 -1.05 -18.99 -7.84
C PHE A 598 0.34 -19.66 -7.76
N PHE A 599 0.63 -20.62 -8.63
CA PHE A 599 1.95 -21.25 -8.72
C PHE A 599 2.99 -20.40 -9.49
N PHE A 600 2.58 -19.61 -10.49
CA PHE A 600 3.53 -18.85 -11.32
C PHE A 600 4.30 -17.79 -10.52
N GLY A 601 3.60 -17.05 -9.65
CA GLY A 601 4.24 -16.10 -8.73
C GLY A 601 5.15 -16.79 -7.71
N ARG A 602 4.66 -17.87 -7.07
CA ARG A 602 5.43 -18.66 -6.09
C ARG A 602 6.73 -19.23 -6.65
N ARG A 603 6.75 -19.67 -7.91
CA ARG A 603 7.94 -20.26 -8.56
C ARG A 603 9.13 -19.30 -8.58
N ASN A 604 8.90 -18.02 -8.87
CA ASN A 604 9.97 -17.02 -8.95
C ASN A 604 10.59 -16.74 -7.57
N TYR A 605 9.76 -16.61 -6.52
CA TYR A 605 10.24 -16.42 -5.15
C TYR A 605 11.03 -17.62 -4.62
N ILE A 606 10.58 -18.85 -4.91
CA ILE A 606 11.32 -20.07 -4.55
C ILE A 606 12.67 -20.11 -5.25
N LEU A 607 12.73 -19.77 -6.55
CA LEU A 607 13.98 -19.70 -7.30
C LEU A 607 14.96 -18.67 -6.70
N SER A 608 14.47 -17.48 -6.32
CA SER A 608 15.30 -16.46 -5.65
C SER A 608 15.82 -16.89 -4.28
N ILE A 609 15.03 -17.62 -3.49
CA ILE A 609 15.47 -18.15 -2.18
C ILE A 609 16.56 -19.21 -2.37
N ILE A 610 16.42 -20.11 -3.35
CA ILE A 610 17.44 -21.13 -3.67
C ILE A 610 18.75 -20.43 -4.10
N LEU A 611 18.68 -19.50 -5.06
CA LEU A 611 19.85 -18.75 -5.53
C LEU A 611 20.51 -17.94 -4.41
N GLY A 612 19.72 -17.26 -3.57
CA GLY A 612 20.23 -16.50 -2.41
C GLY A 612 20.91 -17.38 -1.36
N THR A 613 20.35 -18.57 -1.09
CA THR A 613 20.92 -19.54 -0.14
C THR A 613 22.24 -20.11 -0.66
N VAL A 614 22.31 -20.45 -1.94
CA VAL A 614 23.55 -20.89 -2.61
C VAL A 614 24.62 -19.79 -2.58
N ALA A 615 24.26 -18.54 -2.92
CA ALA A 615 25.17 -17.41 -2.90
C ALA A 615 25.71 -17.10 -1.48
N PHE A 616 24.85 -17.14 -0.46
CA PHE A 616 25.26 -16.95 0.93
C PHE A 616 26.18 -18.08 1.42
N SER A 617 25.86 -19.32 1.07
CA SER A 617 26.68 -20.49 1.42
C SER A 617 28.07 -20.38 0.80
N TYR A 618 28.16 -20.01 -0.48
CA TYR A 618 29.41 -19.77 -1.19
C TYR A 618 30.22 -18.61 -0.59
N GLY A 619 29.56 -17.49 -0.26
CA GLY A 619 30.20 -16.31 0.34
C GLY A 619 30.65 -16.49 1.80
N SER A 620 30.08 -17.44 2.53
CA SER A 620 30.41 -17.67 3.95
C SER A 620 31.85 -18.14 4.17
N VAL A 621 32.41 -18.96 3.26
CA VAL A 621 33.76 -19.53 3.37
C VAL A 621 34.87 -18.47 3.25
N PRO A 622 34.92 -17.60 2.23
CA PRO A 622 35.92 -16.53 2.18
C PRO A 622 35.75 -15.51 3.33
N MET A 623 34.51 -15.22 3.75
CA MET A 623 34.25 -14.34 4.89
C MET A 623 34.79 -14.93 6.20
N TYR A 624 34.60 -16.23 6.45
CA TYR A 624 35.19 -16.93 7.59
C TYR A 624 36.72 -16.89 7.57
N LYS A 625 37.35 -17.16 6.42
CA LYS A 625 38.81 -17.07 6.26
C LYS A 625 39.34 -15.68 6.58
N MET A 626 38.67 -14.63 6.09
CA MET A 626 39.05 -13.23 6.35
C MET A 626 38.99 -12.90 7.85
N ILE A 627 37.94 -13.33 8.56
CA ILE A 627 37.78 -13.10 10.00
C ILE A 627 38.87 -13.85 10.80
N CYS A 628 39.12 -15.13 10.50
CA CYS A 628 40.16 -15.89 11.21
C CYS A 628 41.57 -15.30 11.00
N GLN A 629 41.88 -14.85 9.78
CA GLN A 629 43.19 -14.27 9.43
C GLN A 629 43.43 -12.87 10.03
N THR A 630 42.37 -12.13 10.35
CA THR A 630 42.46 -10.77 10.94
C THR A 630 42.38 -10.77 12.46
N THR A 631 41.69 -11.73 13.07
CA THR A 631 41.46 -11.80 14.52
C THR A 631 42.42 -12.75 15.26
N GLY A 632 43.16 -13.58 14.53
CA GLY A 632 44.03 -14.62 15.10
C GLY A 632 43.29 -15.79 15.76
N TRP A 633 41.97 -15.89 15.54
CA TRP A 633 41.10 -16.85 16.21
C TRP A 633 41.49 -18.29 15.88
N GLY A 634 41.70 -19.12 16.90
CA GLY A 634 42.17 -20.51 16.76
C GLY A 634 43.69 -20.71 16.76
N GLY A 635 44.49 -19.69 17.12
CA GLY A 635 45.95 -19.82 17.23
C GLY A 635 46.70 -19.75 15.89
N GLN A 636 46.00 -19.32 14.83
CA GLN A 636 46.59 -18.86 13.58
C GLN A 636 47.03 -17.40 13.78
N PRO A 637 48.31 -17.03 13.65
CA PRO A 637 48.72 -15.63 13.81
C PRO A 637 48.35 -14.77 12.59
N VAL A 638 48.20 -13.48 12.85
CA VAL A 638 47.86 -12.46 11.86
C VAL A 638 49.05 -12.23 10.92
N ARG A 639 48.80 -12.00 9.63
CA ARG A 639 49.84 -11.50 8.73
C ARG A 639 50.16 -10.05 9.12
N ALA A 640 51.40 -9.78 9.56
CA ALA A 640 51.90 -8.42 9.73
C ALA A 640 51.70 -7.62 8.42
N PRO A 641 51.35 -6.31 8.48
CA PRO A 641 51.78 -5.35 9.50
C PRO A 641 50.66 -4.67 10.31
N GLY A 642 51.05 -4.08 11.45
CA GLY A 642 50.36 -2.97 12.16
C GLY A 642 48.88 -3.17 12.54
N HIS A 643 48.61 -3.63 13.76
CA HIS A 643 47.24 -3.75 14.28
C HIS A 643 47.00 -2.90 15.54
N GLY A 644 46.67 -1.63 15.32
CA GLY A 644 45.94 -0.77 16.25
C GLY A 644 44.89 0.02 15.47
N PRO A 645 43.69 0.31 16.03
CA PRO A 645 42.67 1.10 15.35
C PRO A 645 43.02 2.62 15.44
N GLY A 646 44.04 3.01 14.70
CA GLY A 646 44.61 4.35 14.62
C GLY A 646 45.58 4.42 13.43
N GLY A 647 45.82 5.61 12.91
CA GLY A 647 46.58 5.78 11.66
C GLY A 647 48.09 5.52 11.76
N ASP A 648 48.73 5.76 10.61
CA ASP A 648 50.17 5.82 10.34
C ASP A 648 50.90 4.49 10.07
N GLU A 649 51.69 4.49 8.99
CA GLU A 649 52.67 3.45 8.67
C GLU A 649 53.83 3.48 9.68
N VAL A 650 53.58 2.95 10.87
CA VAL A 650 54.61 2.75 11.88
C VAL A 650 55.54 1.63 11.42
N ASP A 651 56.72 2.01 10.91
CA ASP A 651 57.79 1.12 10.46
C ASP A 651 58.02 0.00 11.48
N ALA A 652 57.95 -1.25 11.02
CA ALA A 652 58.10 -2.44 11.84
C ALA A 652 59.45 -2.48 12.59
N SER A 653 60.48 -1.77 12.09
CA SER A 653 61.77 -1.62 12.79
C SER A 653 61.63 -1.01 14.19
N THR A 654 60.66 -0.11 14.40
CA THR A 654 60.45 0.60 15.68
C THR A 654 59.98 -0.31 16.81
N ARG A 655 59.42 -1.49 16.50
CA ARG A 655 58.99 -2.49 17.50
C ARG A 655 60.10 -3.46 17.91
N LEU A 656 61.26 -3.44 17.25
CA LEU A 656 62.38 -4.35 17.49
C LEU A 656 63.36 -3.82 18.57
N VAL A 657 62.83 -3.12 19.57
CA VAL A 657 63.60 -2.55 20.68
C VAL A 657 63.28 -3.34 21.95
N PRO A 658 64.25 -4.03 22.58
CA PRO A 658 64.02 -4.77 23.82
C PRO A 658 63.50 -3.87 24.95
N VAL A 659 62.40 -4.27 25.60
CA VAL A 659 61.85 -3.55 26.75
C VAL A 659 62.66 -3.86 28.02
N GLU A 660 63.69 -3.05 28.28
CA GLU A 660 64.52 -3.16 29.48
C GLU A 660 63.68 -2.94 30.75
N GLY A 661 63.53 -4.01 31.55
CA GLY A 661 62.67 -4.04 32.75
C GLY A 661 61.51 -5.03 32.68
N ALA A 662 61.17 -5.54 31.49
CA ALA A 662 60.18 -6.61 31.34
C ALA A 662 60.71 -7.97 31.82
N LYS A 663 59.81 -8.90 32.17
CA LYS A 663 60.17 -10.31 32.39
C LYS A 663 60.50 -10.98 31.05
N ARG A 664 61.58 -11.77 31.00
CA ARG A 664 61.86 -12.64 29.84
C ARG A 664 60.81 -13.76 29.76
N ILE A 665 60.17 -13.88 28.60
CA ILE A 665 59.20 -14.93 28.27
C ILE A 665 59.94 -16.14 27.72
N ARG A 666 59.57 -17.34 28.17
CA ARG A 666 60.13 -18.61 27.70
C ARG A 666 59.43 -19.04 26.42
N VAL A 667 60.15 -19.09 25.31
CA VAL A 667 59.66 -19.63 24.04
C VAL A 667 60.16 -21.07 23.90
N THR A 668 59.25 -22.05 23.89
CA THR A 668 59.56 -23.47 23.72
C THR A 668 59.24 -23.94 22.30
N PHE A 669 60.08 -24.81 21.74
CA PHE A 669 59.96 -25.26 20.35
C PHE A 669 59.51 -26.70 20.26
N ASN A 670 58.47 -26.96 19.46
CA ASN A 670 57.94 -28.29 19.18
C ASN A 670 57.95 -28.54 17.66
N ALA A 671 58.19 -29.79 17.27
CA ALA A 671 58.33 -30.26 15.89
C ALA A 671 57.64 -31.61 15.71
N SER A 672 56.87 -31.75 14.64
CA SER A 672 56.32 -33.02 14.18
C SER A 672 56.29 -33.10 12.66
N VAL A 673 56.10 -34.31 12.15
CA VAL A 673 55.87 -34.63 10.74
C VAL A 673 54.58 -35.42 10.62
N SER A 674 53.92 -35.39 9.46
CA SER A 674 52.84 -36.33 9.18
C SER A 674 53.38 -37.74 8.91
N ASP A 675 52.63 -38.78 9.27
CA ASP A 675 53.07 -40.19 9.18
C ASP A 675 53.45 -40.65 7.76
N ILE A 676 52.98 -39.92 6.75
CA ILE A 676 53.24 -40.15 5.31
C ILE A 676 54.50 -39.43 4.78
N LEU A 677 55.16 -38.62 5.62
CA LEU A 677 56.37 -37.88 5.29
C LEU A 677 57.57 -38.54 6.00
N PRO A 678 58.42 -39.29 5.28
CA PRO A 678 59.59 -39.98 5.86
C PRO A 678 60.74 -39.00 6.11
N TRP A 679 60.50 -38.00 6.95
CA TRP A 679 61.47 -37.02 7.40
C TRP A 679 61.63 -37.12 8.92
N LYS A 680 62.85 -36.90 9.41
CA LYS A 680 63.11 -36.63 10.82
C LYS A 680 63.21 -35.11 11.00
N PHE A 681 62.30 -34.52 11.76
CA PHE A 681 62.25 -33.07 12.00
C PHE A 681 62.29 -32.78 13.50
N THR A 682 63.29 -32.04 13.97
CA THR A 682 63.51 -31.78 15.41
C THR A 682 64.07 -30.38 15.65
N PRO A 683 63.66 -29.66 16.70
CA PRO A 683 64.27 -28.39 17.05
C PRO A 683 65.67 -28.62 17.63
N GLN A 684 66.66 -27.83 17.22
CA GLN A 684 68.01 -27.91 17.79
C GLN A 684 68.04 -27.40 19.24
N GLN A 685 67.21 -26.42 19.54
CA GLN A 685 67.08 -25.80 20.86
C GLN A 685 65.66 -26.02 21.41
N ARG A 686 65.55 -26.45 22.67
CA ARG A 686 64.26 -26.77 23.30
C ARG A 686 63.52 -25.54 23.80
N GLU A 687 64.25 -24.56 24.33
CA GLU A 687 63.71 -23.26 24.73
C GLU A 687 64.72 -22.13 24.49
N VAL A 688 64.21 -20.91 24.28
CA VAL A 688 64.94 -19.64 24.33
C VAL A 688 64.14 -18.68 25.23
N ARG A 689 64.80 -17.73 25.90
CA ARG A 689 64.12 -16.74 26.76
C ARG A 689 64.37 -15.33 26.24
N VAL A 690 63.31 -14.67 25.78
CA VAL A 690 63.37 -13.34 25.15
C VAL A 690 62.60 -12.30 25.95
N LEU A 691 63.07 -11.06 25.94
CA LEU A 691 62.28 -9.89 26.32
C LEU A 691 61.29 -9.57 25.18
N PRO A 692 60.12 -8.97 25.48
CA PRO A 692 59.32 -8.31 24.46
C PRO A 692 60.17 -7.27 23.70
N GLY A 693 60.08 -7.26 22.37
CA GLY A 693 60.93 -6.47 21.48
C GLY A 693 62.33 -7.04 21.19
N GLU A 694 62.80 -8.05 21.94
CA GLU A 694 64.07 -8.75 21.63
C GLU A 694 63.85 -9.76 20.49
N THR A 695 64.67 -9.65 19.44
CA THR A 695 64.65 -10.62 18.34
C THR A 695 65.44 -11.88 18.72
N ALA A 696 64.96 -13.03 18.28
CA ALA A 696 65.62 -14.31 18.49
C ALA A 696 65.60 -15.18 17.22
N LEU A 697 66.66 -15.97 17.08
CA LEU A 697 66.85 -16.91 15.99
C LEU A 697 66.87 -18.33 16.57
N ALA A 698 65.94 -19.17 16.14
CA ALA A 698 65.89 -20.58 16.48
C ALA A 698 66.10 -21.45 15.24
N PHE A 699 66.70 -22.63 15.42
CA PHE A 699 66.97 -23.58 14.34
C PHE A 699 66.23 -24.89 14.55
N TYR A 700 65.69 -25.44 13.45
CA TYR A 700 65.17 -26.78 13.36
C TYR A 700 65.96 -27.57 12.33
N THR A 701 66.29 -28.83 12.61
CA THR A 701 66.94 -29.72 11.65
C THR A 701 65.89 -30.63 11.01
N ALA A 702 65.88 -30.69 9.68
CA ALA A 702 65.09 -31.61 8.88
C ALA A 702 66.03 -32.57 8.13
N THR A 703 65.81 -33.87 8.24
CA THR A 703 66.51 -34.92 7.47
C THR A 703 65.51 -35.73 6.67
N ASN A 704 65.70 -35.84 5.35
CA ASN A 704 64.93 -36.76 4.52
C ASN A 704 65.50 -38.19 4.67
N THR A 705 64.75 -39.09 5.29
CA THR A 705 65.20 -40.48 5.54
C THR A 705 64.78 -41.45 4.43
N SER A 706 64.38 -40.96 3.25
CA SER A 706 63.98 -41.78 2.10
C SER A 706 64.98 -41.77 0.95
N ASP A 707 64.79 -42.69 0.01
CA ASP A 707 65.55 -42.88 -1.21
C ASP A 707 65.20 -41.88 -2.34
N LYS A 708 64.30 -40.91 -2.07
CA LYS A 708 63.73 -40.01 -3.08
C LYS A 708 63.68 -38.58 -2.58
N ASP A 709 63.77 -37.65 -3.52
CA ASP A 709 63.52 -36.24 -3.27
C ASP A 709 62.05 -36.04 -2.88
N ILE A 710 61.79 -35.29 -1.81
CA ILE A 710 60.45 -34.99 -1.34
C ILE A 710 60.31 -33.50 -1.12
N ILE A 711 59.14 -32.96 -1.47
CA ILE A 711 58.74 -31.59 -1.14
C ILE A 711 57.83 -31.65 0.09
N GLY A 712 58.21 -30.93 1.13
CA GLY A 712 57.42 -30.74 2.35
C GLY A 712 56.99 -29.29 2.50
N VAL A 713 55.80 -29.07 3.07
CA VAL A 713 55.31 -27.75 3.47
C VAL A 713 55.01 -27.77 4.96
N ALA A 714 55.51 -26.78 5.69
CA ALA A 714 55.26 -26.63 7.11
C ALA A 714 54.07 -25.71 7.41
N THR A 715 53.21 -26.16 8.31
CA THR A 715 52.27 -25.29 9.05
C THR A 715 52.73 -25.14 10.49
N TYR A 716 52.19 -24.17 11.21
CA TYR A 716 52.54 -23.94 12.60
C TYR A 716 51.38 -23.38 13.41
N SER A 717 51.52 -23.44 14.73
CA SER A 717 50.62 -22.81 15.70
C SER A 717 51.39 -22.24 16.89
N VAL A 718 50.77 -21.28 17.58
CA VAL A 718 51.32 -20.64 18.79
C VAL A 718 50.36 -20.86 19.96
N THR A 719 50.88 -21.34 21.09
CA THR A 719 50.09 -21.72 22.28
C THR A 719 50.67 -21.04 23.53
N PRO A 720 49.86 -20.46 24.45
CA PRO A 720 48.39 -20.31 24.40
C PRO A 720 47.89 -19.42 23.26
N ALA A 721 46.66 -19.66 22.78
CA ALA A 721 46.13 -18.98 21.59
C ALA A 721 46.10 -17.44 21.69
N GLN A 722 45.93 -16.87 22.89
CA GLN A 722 45.99 -15.42 23.13
C GLN A 722 47.36 -14.79 22.84
N THR A 723 48.42 -15.59 22.69
CA THR A 723 49.78 -15.12 22.35
C THR A 723 50.00 -15.01 20.84
N ALA A 724 49.15 -15.63 20.02
CA ALA A 724 49.30 -15.65 18.56
C ALA A 724 49.27 -14.26 17.89
N PRO A 725 48.49 -13.25 18.36
CA PRO A 725 48.56 -11.88 17.82
C PRO A 725 49.90 -11.18 18.08
N TYR A 726 50.61 -11.56 19.15
CA TYR A 726 51.85 -10.93 19.59
C TYR A 726 53.12 -11.68 19.16
N PHE A 727 52.97 -12.84 18.50
CA PHE A 727 54.09 -13.65 18.03
C PHE A 727 54.41 -13.32 16.57
N SER A 728 55.40 -12.47 16.35
CA SER A 728 55.76 -11.96 15.02
C SER A 728 56.98 -12.69 14.46
N LYS A 729 56.80 -13.35 13.30
CA LYS A 729 57.88 -13.99 12.55
C LYS A 729 58.42 -13.05 11.47
N ILE A 730 59.72 -12.81 11.51
CA ILE A 730 60.44 -11.98 10.54
C ILE A 730 60.91 -12.84 9.35
N GLN A 731 61.36 -14.08 9.62
CA GLN A 731 61.76 -15.03 8.57
C GLN A 731 61.42 -16.47 8.99
N CYS A 732 60.82 -17.25 8.07
CA CYS A 732 60.45 -18.65 8.33
C CYS A 732 60.28 -19.45 7.03
N PHE A 733 60.67 -20.73 7.03
CA PHE A 733 60.31 -21.77 6.04
C PHE A 733 58.80 -22.16 6.03
N CYS A 734 57.94 -21.35 6.63
CA CYS A 734 56.51 -21.57 6.84
C CYS A 734 55.78 -21.35 5.51
N PHE A 735 54.93 -22.28 5.06
CA PHE A 735 54.16 -22.16 3.81
C PHE A 735 55.00 -22.00 2.53
N GLU A 736 56.32 -22.19 2.60
CA GLU A 736 57.22 -22.31 1.46
C GLU A 736 57.51 -23.79 1.17
N GLU A 737 57.72 -24.13 -0.10
CA GLU A 737 58.07 -25.49 -0.52
C GLU A 737 59.52 -25.81 -0.18
N GLN A 738 59.71 -26.67 0.82
CA GLN A 738 61.04 -27.18 1.17
C GLN A 738 61.27 -28.49 0.42
N ARG A 739 62.13 -28.48 -0.60
CA ARG A 739 62.63 -29.70 -1.25
C ARG A 739 63.86 -30.18 -0.49
N LEU A 740 63.81 -31.41 0.04
CA LEU A 740 65.00 -32.13 0.50
C LEU A 740 65.23 -33.33 -0.42
N ASN A 741 66.45 -33.44 -0.92
CA ASN A 741 66.89 -34.56 -1.73
C ASN A 741 67.02 -35.84 -0.88
N ALA A 742 67.14 -37.00 -1.52
CA ALA A 742 67.31 -38.28 -0.82
C ALA A 742 68.50 -38.25 0.16
N GLY A 743 68.26 -38.58 1.44
CA GLY A 743 69.29 -38.57 2.50
C GLY A 743 69.76 -37.18 2.99
N GLU A 744 69.26 -36.08 2.41
CA GLU A 744 69.72 -34.73 2.73
C GLU A 744 69.30 -34.29 4.15
N THR A 745 70.16 -33.51 4.82
CA THR A 745 69.87 -32.86 6.10
C THR A 745 70.09 -31.35 5.98
N VAL A 746 69.09 -30.57 6.37
CA VAL A 746 69.08 -29.10 6.28
C VAL A 746 68.70 -28.51 7.64
N ASP A 747 69.45 -27.48 8.05
CA ASP A 747 69.09 -26.64 9.20
C ASP A 747 68.27 -25.43 8.74
N MET A 748 67.08 -25.29 9.31
CA MET A 748 66.06 -24.33 8.92
C MET A 748 65.91 -23.25 10.00
N PRO A 749 66.31 -22.00 9.73
CA PRO A 749 66.17 -20.90 10.67
C PRO A 749 64.73 -20.40 10.80
N VAL A 750 64.38 -19.95 12.00
CA VAL A 750 63.16 -19.21 12.35
C VAL A 750 63.58 -17.96 13.09
N PHE A 751 63.40 -16.80 12.47
CA PHE A 751 63.70 -15.50 13.07
C PHE A 751 62.38 -14.83 13.51
N PHE A 752 62.27 -14.47 14.78
CA PHE A 752 61.02 -13.99 15.38
C PHE A 752 61.28 -12.99 16.52
N TYR A 753 60.23 -12.30 16.95
CA TYR A 753 60.17 -11.52 18.18
C TYR A 753 58.78 -11.62 18.81
N LEU A 754 58.68 -11.23 20.09
CA LEU A 754 57.41 -11.02 20.77
C LEU A 754 57.11 -9.52 20.81
N ASP A 755 55.94 -9.10 20.35
CA ASP A 755 55.57 -7.69 20.26
C ASP A 755 55.45 -7.05 21.67
N PRO A 756 56.13 -5.91 21.95
CA PRO A 756 56.01 -5.18 23.22
C PRO A 756 54.57 -4.92 23.70
N ASP A 757 53.60 -4.76 22.79
CA ASP A 757 52.20 -4.50 23.13
C ASP A 757 51.55 -5.62 23.97
N LEU A 758 52.14 -6.83 24.00
CA LEU A 758 51.71 -7.91 24.88
C LEU A 758 51.75 -7.54 26.37
N LEU A 759 52.58 -6.56 26.76
CA LEU A 759 52.69 -6.07 28.14
C LEU A 759 51.47 -5.24 28.56
N ASN A 760 50.76 -4.66 27.58
CA ASN A 760 49.60 -3.80 27.79
C ASN A 760 48.27 -4.59 27.76
N ASP A 761 48.26 -5.84 27.26
CA ASP A 761 47.07 -6.68 27.21
C ASP A 761 46.79 -7.39 28.55
N LEU A 762 45.59 -7.14 29.09
CA LEU A 762 45.08 -7.82 30.28
C LEU A 762 44.99 -9.34 30.12
N ASN A 763 44.79 -9.85 28.89
CA ASN A 763 44.71 -11.30 28.61
C ASN A 763 46.08 -12.00 28.59
N MET A 764 47.18 -11.24 28.50
CA MET A 764 48.55 -11.75 28.54
C MET A 764 49.10 -11.86 29.98
N LYS A 765 48.36 -11.35 30.97
CA LYS A 765 48.76 -11.35 32.38
C LYS A 765 48.95 -12.78 32.92
N GLY A 766 50.20 -13.11 33.25
CA GLY A 766 50.59 -14.44 33.79
C GLY A 766 51.05 -15.44 32.73
N VAL A 767 51.10 -15.07 31.45
CA VAL A 767 51.70 -15.91 30.40
C VAL A 767 53.24 -15.79 30.47
N GLU A 768 53.89 -16.77 31.07
CA GLU A 768 55.36 -16.83 31.16
C GLU A 768 56.02 -17.78 30.13
N THR A 769 55.21 -18.62 29.46
CA THR A 769 55.68 -19.57 28.43
C THR A 769 54.82 -19.51 27.17
N VAL A 770 55.47 -19.48 26.00
CA VAL A 770 54.86 -19.54 24.67
C VAL A 770 55.44 -20.75 23.94
N THR A 771 54.60 -21.64 23.43
CA THR A 771 55.04 -22.80 22.62
C THR A 771 54.82 -22.52 21.14
N LEU A 772 55.90 -22.60 20.36
CA LEU A 772 55.87 -22.57 18.91
C LEU A 772 55.96 -23.99 18.36
N SER A 773 54.84 -24.48 17.81
CA SER A 773 54.73 -25.83 17.26
C SER A 773 54.73 -25.80 15.74
N TYR A 774 55.56 -26.63 15.11
CA TYR A 774 55.59 -26.84 13.66
C TYR A 774 55.23 -28.27 13.30
N THR A 775 54.45 -28.41 12.23
CA THR A 775 54.12 -29.71 11.62
C THR A 775 54.40 -29.66 10.13
N PHE A 776 55.28 -30.55 9.65
CA PHE A 776 55.55 -30.73 8.22
C PHE A 776 54.61 -31.76 7.60
N PHE A 777 54.12 -31.44 6.40
CA PHE A 777 53.28 -32.31 5.58
C PHE A 777 53.91 -32.54 4.21
N LYS A 778 53.77 -33.74 3.67
CA LYS A 778 54.18 -34.06 2.30
C LYS A 778 53.31 -33.32 1.29
N ALA A 779 53.91 -32.46 0.47
CA ALA A 779 53.24 -31.88 -0.69
C ALA A 779 53.24 -32.88 -1.85
N LYS A 780 52.16 -32.89 -2.64
CA LYS A 780 52.07 -33.69 -3.86
C LYS A 780 51.45 -32.84 -4.95
N TYR A 781 52.12 -32.79 -6.09
CA TYR A 781 51.64 -32.09 -7.28
C TYR A 781 51.21 -33.09 -8.35
N ASP A 782 50.19 -32.74 -9.13
CA ASP A 782 49.90 -33.42 -10.38
C ASP A 782 50.87 -33.00 -11.50
N HIS A 783 50.81 -33.66 -12.65
CA HIS A 783 51.67 -33.36 -13.80
C HIS A 783 51.46 -31.95 -14.40
N ASN A 784 50.44 -31.21 -13.94
CA ASN A 784 50.11 -29.86 -14.37
C ASN A 784 50.50 -28.80 -13.30
N GLY A 785 51.13 -29.20 -12.19
CA GLY A 785 51.57 -28.30 -11.12
C GLY A 785 50.51 -27.96 -10.06
N ASN A 786 49.36 -28.64 -10.03
CA ASN A 786 48.33 -28.37 -9.02
C ASN A 786 48.50 -29.22 -7.76
N PHE A 787 48.26 -28.61 -6.60
CA PHE A 787 48.36 -29.26 -5.29
C PHE A 787 47.26 -30.31 -5.08
N GLN A 788 47.65 -31.58 -4.88
CA GLN A 788 46.75 -32.67 -4.48
C GLN A 788 46.78 -32.89 -2.97
N ASN A 789 45.64 -32.68 -2.30
CA ASN A 789 45.45 -33.13 -0.91
C ASN A 789 45.64 -34.66 -0.82
N ILE A 790 46.55 -35.11 0.03
CA ILE A 790 46.75 -36.53 0.31
C ILE A 790 45.75 -36.94 1.40
N THR A 791 44.63 -37.56 1.00
CA THR A 791 43.76 -38.28 1.94
C THR A 791 44.52 -39.51 2.47
N PRO A 792 44.51 -39.81 3.78
CA PRO A 792 45.10 -41.04 4.29
C PRO A 792 44.42 -42.25 3.65
N SER A 793 45.20 -43.11 3.00
CA SER A 793 44.70 -44.41 2.56
C SER A 793 44.49 -45.29 3.79
N THR A 794 43.24 -45.68 4.04
CA THR A 794 42.91 -46.70 5.03
C THR A 794 43.59 -48.02 4.66
N SER A 795 44.57 -48.43 5.48
CA SER A 795 45.11 -49.79 5.54
C SER A 795 44.30 -50.62 6.53
#